data_AF-A0AAD7CL57-F1
#
_entry.id   AF-A0AAD7CL57-F1
#
_cell.length_a   1.000
_cell.length_b   1.000
_cell.length_c   1.000
_cell.angle_alpha   90.00
_cell.angle_beta   90.00
_cell.angle_gamma   90.00
#
_symmetry.space_group_name_H-M   'P 1'
#
loop_
_entity.id
_entity.type
_entity.pdbx_description
1 polymer ?
#
loop_
_entity_poly.entity_id
_entity_poly.type
_entity_poly.pdbx_seq_one_letter_code
_entity_poly.pdbx_strand_id
1 'polypeptide(L)'
;MCNDGNSAPQSIRYLNAQLAALWANADDCAKQAGKNPNFKSEKWQQGKYTRALAQYQHFGFNKKSAGKISNVKELLFNASFSKPTLEVICNHELVLHITLAEGHVNMEPNANKSGYRFETKHNHALNGIELSYRMKFSRSSIKGMGGKDSKIGNTGSKHLIQLMILDIDSAKLVKYKPSLPANVKDALTLYMPEYLQFLRSAGNHVLFNLPDFDDDMFSPKINYSLISRALEVEEFCCDVVHGTSLGEINRYLYGKWLAGAALGRPKDVLSVCLAEINSSWLPSSSIDSTQFHISFGAPQIKALCSHEVLLYFNIDHIAFFEGSDFSQEPLHVYHGWKVAVIADVVQDKPQDSVTQLRLDLDSLRFSRHFSSMGETTDIVEAYFGRIVKFLTNEYVDVLTTYSLHIVYHLDTTFRAIRGSGDGGDHGHSGSGGDMTTWTDTDGDDDSHEYRHRRQASALLIWNERVEKLTVNGYDQVLAVSELSIKELFRSYYIQATRGKALYECFSHWKSDLFSAEFDKLDIALLSDNRAIVWVGIQEGELAIETQEQHKFWVYELFSKPTAAKKTVKRQFSDVVLAFEVQLKVIEHRELAVASSWHPRFENSPMYQCHHSASGTRVYKHLILDFAHAKYIPQLSVNDGLYGTDYEAAQKLQTVIHYTQDYLEHLAHHGHNIIHSVPVFTAAPNSFALTSVTYQVVTKTKITIDNCRHAVPASQAPVILVLGMCGNRPLPSIRLPWFQGWVIPGHQSLGTICLSRETFLEGRLLQRLARVNAKTTLVPEWAGIVNGQWKYQLTTLEKHAHRKEERTSWKVASKTERSREYVWEAHDEWNHDSKHESFTGDESHGKYTLSCRTKNTLSIPTYYRQGCLEITLHGESTLQISERENVNSWSKTTSAKWSVGIEVHTANGGLRIQVVASTPPNFSNVASEGVCPMEIQEEHMRQFPSEIDLEDTVNDLTSLLQGSWDYSYPGLEAYALANPVFTRSGDLVVELTPYRSAAFSVHSQGSLKHTDSFFKKVKHVLTGSHEDVSETLSIKSRSSTIEVKKPETPTTPAPFFAPEVHFDNSVISKVGTAIKTGTATPVKTDTPPKATAPMTATGNGKASNGNGFHAHA
;
A
#
# COMPACT_ATOMS: atom_id res chain seq x y z
N MET A 1 -51.76 22.13 -2.19
CA MET A 1 -51.54 23.55 -1.83
C MET A 1 -50.14 23.99 -2.28
N CYS A 2 -50.01 25.24 -2.73
CA CYS A 2 -48.89 25.89 -3.46
C CYS A 2 -48.74 25.57 -4.96
N ASN A 3 -48.34 26.58 -5.75
CA ASN A 3 -48.11 26.48 -7.20
C ASN A 3 -46.87 25.64 -7.55
N ASP A 4 -45.95 25.43 -6.60
CA ASP A 4 -44.68 24.70 -6.76
C ASP A 4 -44.74 23.25 -6.26
N GLY A 5 -45.87 22.83 -5.65
CA GLY A 5 -46.08 21.49 -5.14
C GLY A 5 -45.40 21.15 -3.81
N ASN A 6 -44.67 22.06 -3.16
CA ASN A 6 -44.05 21.82 -1.84
C ASN A 6 -44.84 22.50 -0.71
N SER A 7 -45.40 21.69 0.19
CA SER A 7 -46.23 22.18 1.32
C SER A 7 -45.43 22.42 2.62
N ALA A 8 -44.10 22.37 2.57
CA ALA A 8 -43.24 22.62 3.73
C ALA A 8 -43.44 24.00 4.42
N PRO A 9 -43.59 25.13 3.69
CA PRO A 9 -43.85 26.43 4.33
C PRO A 9 -45.15 26.45 5.14
N GLN A 10 -46.20 25.79 4.64
CA GLN A 10 -47.50 25.68 5.31
C GLN A 10 -47.39 24.78 6.53
N SER A 11 -46.65 23.68 6.41
CA SER A 11 -46.39 22.76 7.49
C SER A 11 -45.67 23.44 8.66
N ILE A 12 -44.58 24.17 8.40
CA ILE A 12 -43.86 24.86 9.47
C ILE A 12 -44.69 25.99 10.10
N ARG A 13 -45.49 26.70 9.29
CA ARG A 13 -46.45 27.69 9.80
C ARG A 13 -47.49 27.04 10.71
N TYR A 14 -48.01 25.87 10.33
CA TYR A 14 -49.00 25.11 11.11
C TYR A 14 -48.41 24.59 12.44
N LEU A 15 -47.18 24.08 12.41
CA LEU A 15 -46.46 23.63 13.61
C LEU A 15 -46.20 24.79 14.58
N ASN A 16 -45.75 25.94 14.07
CA ASN A 16 -45.56 27.15 14.88
C ASN A 16 -46.87 27.69 15.46
N ALA A 17 -47.98 27.60 14.71
CA ALA A 17 -49.29 28.01 15.21
C ALA A 17 -49.78 27.11 16.36
N GLN A 18 -49.53 25.79 16.29
CA GLN A 18 -49.82 24.87 17.39
C GLN A 18 -48.99 25.19 18.63
N LEU A 19 -47.67 25.37 18.48
CA LEU A 19 -46.81 25.77 19.60
C LEU A 19 -47.24 27.10 20.21
N ALA A 20 -47.64 28.07 19.39
CA ALA A 20 -48.16 29.35 19.86
C ALA A 20 -49.44 29.18 20.70
N ALA A 21 -50.37 28.33 20.27
CA ALA A 21 -51.59 28.04 21.01
C ALA A 21 -51.31 27.29 22.33
N LEU A 22 -50.43 26.28 22.29
CA LEU A 22 -50.01 25.55 23.49
C LEU A 22 -49.30 26.48 24.50
N TRP A 23 -48.46 27.39 24.02
CA TRP A 23 -47.82 28.40 24.85
C TRP A 23 -48.83 29.39 25.44
N ALA A 24 -49.80 29.89 24.67
CA ALA A 24 -50.82 30.81 25.18
C ALA A 24 -51.65 30.17 26.30
N ASN A 25 -52.04 28.91 26.13
CA ASN A 25 -52.71 28.12 27.18
C ASN A 25 -51.82 27.98 28.43
N ALA A 26 -50.52 27.71 28.24
CA ALA A 26 -49.56 27.59 29.33
C ALA A 26 -49.36 28.91 30.09
N ASP A 27 -49.31 30.04 29.37
CA ASP A 27 -49.14 31.39 29.90
C ASP A 27 -50.38 31.84 30.70
N ASP A 28 -51.58 31.58 30.17
CA ASP A 28 -52.83 31.84 30.90
C ASP A 28 -52.90 31.01 32.20
N CYS A 29 -52.50 29.73 32.14
CA CYS A 29 -52.40 28.89 33.34
C CYS A 29 -51.36 29.41 34.33
N ALA A 30 -50.23 29.94 33.85
CA ALA A 30 -49.19 30.51 34.70
C ALA A 30 -49.67 31.80 35.39
N LYS A 31 -50.36 32.68 34.67
CA LYS A 31 -50.96 33.91 35.21
C LYS A 31 -51.99 33.63 36.31
N GLN A 32 -52.83 32.61 36.13
CA GLN A 32 -53.83 32.20 37.13
C GLN A 32 -53.22 31.65 38.43
N ALA A 33 -51.98 31.14 38.39
CA ALA A 33 -51.30 30.60 39.57
C ALA A 33 -50.74 31.69 40.51
N GLY A 34 -50.69 32.96 40.07
CA GLY A 34 -50.17 34.09 40.83
C GLY A 34 -48.63 34.15 40.92
N LYS A 35 -48.09 35.31 41.35
CA LYS A 35 -46.62 35.57 41.41
C LYS A 35 -45.86 34.72 42.44
N ASN A 36 -46.54 34.22 43.47
CA ASN A 36 -45.96 33.40 44.53
C ASN A 36 -46.68 32.04 44.61
N PRO A 37 -46.39 31.12 43.67
CA PRO A 37 -47.05 29.83 43.64
C PRO A 37 -46.68 28.99 44.86
N ASN A 38 -47.69 28.39 45.50
CA ASN A 38 -47.45 27.37 46.51
C ASN A 38 -47.00 26.06 45.83
N PHE A 39 -45.69 25.84 45.73
CA PHE A 39 -45.06 24.68 45.09
C PHE A 39 -45.47 23.33 45.71
N LYS A 40 -46.01 23.34 46.94
CA LYS A 40 -46.53 22.13 47.61
C LYS A 40 -47.98 21.82 47.27
N SER A 41 -48.74 22.80 46.77
CA SER A 41 -50.15 22.58 46.51
C SER A 41 -50.34 21.51 45.44
N GLU A 42 -51.30 20.62 45.66
CA GLU A 42 -51.66 19.59 44.67
C GLU A 42 -52.04 20.23 43.33
N LYS A 43 -52.75 21.37 43.38
CA LYS A 43 -53.08 22.20 42.22
C LYS A 43 -51.83 22.62 41.43
N TRP A 44 -50.74 22.98 42.10
CA TRP A 44 -49.48 23.31 41.42
C TRP A 44 -48.86 22.06 40.77
N GLN A 45 -48.81 20.94 41.49
CA GLN A 45 -48.22 19.69 40.99
C GLN A 45 -48.96 19.14 39.77
N GLN A 46 -50.29 19.22 39.76
CA GLN A 46 -51.12 18.82 38.62
C GLN A 46 -50.93 19.78 37.43
N GLY A 47 -50.87 21.10 37.68
CA GLY A 47 -50.76 22.10 36.62
C GLY A 47 -49.33 22.38 36.10
N LYS A 48 -48.28 21.74 36.63
CA LYS A 48 -46.88 22.06 36.25
C LYS A 48 -46.56 21.70 34.79
N TYR A 49 -47.08 20.59 34.28
CA TYR A 49 -46.86 20.19 32.89
C TYR A 49 -47.62 21.09 31.91
N THR A 50 -48.84 21.52 32.27
CA THR A 50 -49.64 22.47 31.48
C THR A 50 -48.97 23.83 31.35
N ARG A 51 -48.18 24.26 32.34
CA ARG A 51 -47.47 25.54 32.36
C ARG A 51 -46.07 25.48 31.73
N ALA A 52 -45.60 24.30 31.35
CA ALA A 52 -44.20 24.03 31.02
C ALA A 52 -43.65 24.91 29.87
N LEU A 53 -44.48 25.27 28.88
CA LEU A 53 -44.05 26.12 27.78
C LEU A 53 -43.90 27.59 28.16
N ALA A 54 -44.58 28.06 29.22
CA ALA A 54 -44.54 29.46 29.64
C ALA A 54 -43.65 29.70 30.85
N GLN A 55 -43.48 28.71 31.73
CA GLN A 55 -42.67 28.85 32.94
C GLN A 55 -42.03 27.53 33.38
N TYR A 56 -40.81 27.61 33.90
CA TYR A 56 -40.10 26.47 34.47
C TYR A 56 -39.35 26.84 35.75
N GLN A 57 -39.33 25.91 36.71
CA GLN A 57 -38.63 26.04 37.97
C GLN A 57 -37.83 24.77 38.27
N HIS A 58 -36.56 24.95 38.62
CA HIS A 58 -35.67 23.87 39.07
C HIS A 58 -35.33 24.04 40.55
N PHE A 59 -35.65 23.01 41.34
CA PHE A 59 -35.56 23.00 42.81
C PHE A 59 -34.24 22.42 43.35
N GLY A 60 -33.36 21.88 42.48
CA GLY A 60 -32.13 21.17 42.86
C GLY A 60 -32.31 19.68 43.15
N PHE A 61 -31.20 18.98 43.35
CA PHE A 61 -31.14 17.52 43.50
C PHE A 61 -31.70 17.01 44.82
N ASN A 62 -31.79 17.85 45.85
CA ASN A 62 -32.42 17.49 47.12
C ASN A 62 -33.93 17.72 47.07
N LYS A 63 -34.68 16.72 46.56
CA LYS A 63 -36.16 16.70 46.56
C LYS A 63 -36.78 16.91 47.95
N LYS A 64 -36.05 16.58 49.04
CA LYS A 64 -36.47 16.82 50.44
C LYS A 64 -36.49 18.32 50.81
N SER A 65 -35.72 19.16 50.11
CA SER A 65 -35.66 20.62 50.30
C SER A 65 -36.81 21.36 49.62
N ALA A 66 -37.45 20.76 48.61
CA ALA A 66 -38.60 21.37 47.92
C ALA A 66 -39.74 21.75 48.90
N GLY A 67 -39.81 21.05 50.03
CA GLY A 67 -40.74 21.36 51.12
C GLY A 67 -40.39 22.60 51.97
N LYS A 68 -39.25 23.26 51.77
CA LYS A 68 -38.84 24.46 52.54
C LYS A 68 -38.76 25.73 51.69
N ILE A 69 -38.87 25.61 50.37
CA ILE A 69 -38.77 26.75 49.44
C ILE A 69 -40.08 27.54 49.51
N SER A 70 -39.99 28.79 49.99
CA SER A 70 -41.14 29.70 50.15
C SER A 70 -41.12 30.84 49.15
N ASN A 71 -39.98 31.07 48.50
CA ASN A 71 -39.76 32.17 47.57
C ASN A 71 -39.17 31.69 46.25
N VAL A 72 -39.63 32.23 45.13
CA VAL A 72 -39.08 31.99 43.79
C VAL A 72 -37.58 32.31 43.75
N LYS A 73 -37.12 33.31 44.50
CA LYS A 73 -35.70 33.68 44.62
C LYS A 73 -34.82 32.58 45.22
N GLU A 74 -35.41 31.59 45.90
CA GLU A 74 -34.71 30.44 46.50
C GLU A 74 -34.50 29.27 45.52
N LEU A 75 -35.00 29.39 44.28
CA LEU A 75 -34.84 28.40 43.23
C LEU A 75 -33.47 28.54 42.56
N LEU A 76 -32.88 27.41 42.18
CA LEU A 76 -31.63 27.36 41.43
C LEU A 76 -31.80 27.84 40.00
N PHE A 77 -32.97 27.60 39.41
CA PHE A 77 -33.34 28.16 38.11
C PHE A 77 -34.83 28.47 38.11
N ASN A 78 -35.17 29.67 37.65
CA ASN A 78 -36.55 30.07 37.40
C ASN A 78 -36.57 30.93 36.16
N ALA A 79 -37.40 30.57 35.19
CA ALA A 79 -37.58 31.36 33.99
C ALA A 79 -39.04 31.37 33.55
N SER A 80 -39.47 32.50 33.01
CA SER A 80 -40.62 32.60 32.12
C SER A 80 -40.13 32.66 30.68
N PHE A 81 -40.91 32.12 29.77
CA PHE A 81 -40.55 31.99 28.37
C PHE A 81 -41.52 32.76 27.51
N SER A 82 -40.99 33.47 26.51
CA SER A 82 -41.81 33.95 25.41
C SER A 82 -42.24 32.79 24.51
N LYS A 83 -43.16 33.08 23.60
CA LYS A 83 -43.66 32.13 22.60
C LYS A 83 -42.49 31.44 21.86
N PRO A 84 -42.34 30.11 21.96
CA PRO A 84 -41.30 29.38 21.25
C PRO A 84 -41.61 29.32 19.76
N THR A 85 -40.57 29.18 18.94
CA THR A 85 -40.72 28.98 17.49
C THR A 85 -39.82 27.87 16.97
N LEU A 86 -40.25 27.25 15.88
CA LEU A 86 -39.52 26.24 15.12
C LEU A 86 -39.09 26.82 13.78
N GLU A 87 -37.85 26.56 13.42
CA GLU A 87 -37.25 26.87 12.13
C GLU A 87 -36.64 25.59 11.57
N VAL A 88 -36.95 25.20 10.34
CA VAL A 88 -36.49 23.92 9.79
C VAL A 88 -35.25 24.11 8.94
N ILE A 89 -34.23 23.27 9.17
CA ILE A 89 -32.98 23.29 8.41
C ILE A 89 -33.06 22.30 7.25
N CYS A 90 -33.59 21.11 7.50
CA CYS A 90 -33.69 20.06 6.49
C CYS A 90 -34.76 19.04 6.84
N ASN A 91 -34.85 17.93 6.11
CA ASN A 91 -35.85 16.90 6.38
C ASN A 91 -35.61 16.09 7.66
N HIS A 92 -34.46 16.30 8.31
CA HIS A 92 -34.02 15.52 9.46
C HIS A 92 -33.88 16.35 10.75
N GLU A 93 -33.60 17.65 10.61
CA GLU A 93 -33.23 18.52 11.71
C GLU A 93 -33.90 19.89 11.62
N LEU A 94 -34.15 20.46 12.79
CA LEU A 94 -34.74 21.78 12.97
C LEU A 94 -34.11 22.51 14.16
N VAL A 95 -34.39 23.80 14.27
CA VAL A 95 -34.01 24.66 15.38
C VAL A 95 -35.25 25.03 16.17
N LEU A 96 -35.22 24.77 17.47
CA LEU A 96 -36.18 25.26 18.44
C LEU A 96 -35.62 26.53 19.10
N HIS A 97 -36.29 27.64 18.87
CA HIS A 97 -35.97 28.92 19.51
C HIS A 97 -36.78 29.10 20.78
N ILE A 98 -36.08 29.22 21.90
CA ILE A 98 -36.64 29.44 23.24
C ILE A 98 -36.13 30.79 23.74
N THR A 99 -37.04 31.72 23.98
CA THR A 99 -36.66 33.03 24.54
C THR A 99 -37.02 33.08 26.01
N LEU A 100 -36.01 33.22 26.87
CA LEU A 100 -36.12 33.50 28.29
C LEU A 100 -36.54 34.97 28.45
N ALA A 101 -37.84 35.19 28.72
CA ALA A 101 -38.39 36.54 28.84
C ALA A 101 -37.85 37.23 30.10
N GLU A 102 -38.00 36.58 31.26
CA GLU A 102 -37.45 37.01 32.53
C GLU A 102 -37.14 35.82 33.42
N GLY A 103 -36.25 35.98 34.40
CA GLY A 103 -35.93 34.92 35.34
C GLY A 103 -34.62 35.13 36.07
N HIS A 104 -34.09 34.06 36.63
CA HIS A 104 -32.74 34.01 37.16
C HIS A 104 -32.16 32.59 37.07
N VAL A 105 -30.83 32.54 36.97
CA VAL A 105 -30.04 31.31 37.04
C VAL A 105 -29.05 31.43 38.19
N ASN A 106 -28.92 30.38 39.00
CA ASN A 106 -27.89 30.32 40.03
C ASN A 106 -26.57 29.87 39.40
N MET A 107 -25.52 30.66 39.62
CA MET A 107 -24.23 30.53 38.94
C MET A 107 -23.24 29.63 39.69
N GLU A 108 -23.65 29.04 40.82
CA GLU A 108 -22.73 28.26 41.66
C GLU A 108 -22.50 26.85 41.08
N PRO A 109 -21.27 26.48 40.71
CA PRO A 109 -20.97 25.18 40.09
C PRO A 109 -21.23 23.98 41.01
N ASN A 110 -21.33 24.21 42.32
CA ASN A 110 -21.62 23.19 43.32
C ASN A 110 -23.12 22.99 43.62
N ALA A 111 -24.02 23.71 42.94
CA ALA A 111 -25.47 23.62 43.15
C ALA A 111 -26.03 22.19 43.00
N ASN A 112 -25.30 21.31 42.30
CA ASN A 112 -25.68 19.92 42.08
C ASN A 112 -25.26 18.97 43.21
N LYS A 113 -24.45 19.41 44.18
CA LYS A 113 -23.96 18.56 45.28
C LYS A 113 -25.00 18.43 46.39
N SER A 114 -25.19 17.21 46.90
CA SER A 114 -26.06 16.96 48.05
C SER A 114 -25.60 17.74 49.27
N GLY A 115 -26.51 18.49 49.89
CA GLY A 115 -26.25 19.28 51.09
C GLY A 115 -25.79 20.73 50.83
N TYR A 116 -25.70 21.16 49.56
CA TYR A 116 -25.40 22.55 49.23
C TYR A 116 -26.47 23.51 49.80
N ARG A 117 -26.01 24.58 50.46
CA ARG A 117 -26.87 25.62 51.04
C ARG A 117 -27.04 26.74 50.00
N PHE A 118 -28.29 26.96 49.61
CA PHE A 118 -28.65 27.97 48.62
C PHE A 118 -28.30 29.40 49.08
N GLU A 119 -27.66 30.17 48.20
CA GLU A 119 -27.37 31.60 48.42
C GLU A 119 -27.89 32.46 47.26
N THR A 120 -28.83 33.37 47.56
CA THR A 120 -29.47 34.27 46.57
C THR A 120 -28.50 35.19 45.85
N LYS A 121 -27.33 35.49 46.45
CA LYS A 121 -26.31 36.38 45.88
C LYS A 121 -25.69 35.84 44.59
N HIS A 122 -25.81 34.53 44.34
CA HIS A 122 -25.32 33.87 43.13
C HIS A 122 -26.37 33.79 42.02
N ASN A 123 -27.57 34.34 42.23
CA ASN A 123 -28.58 34.43 41.18
C ASN A 123 -28.22 35.54 40.21
N HIS A 124 -28.02 35.16 38.95
CA HIS A 124 -27.90 36.08 37.84
C HIS A 124 -29.25 36.24 37.15
N ALA A 125 -29.72 37.48 36.97
CA ALA A 125 -30.99 37.75 36.30
C ALA A 125 -30.91 37.40 34.81
N LEU A 126 -31.96 36.77 34.30
CA LEU A 126 -32.14 36.48 32.87
C LEU A 126 -33.19 37.45 32.34
N ASN A 127 -32.92 38.14 31.24
CA ASN A 127 -33.88 39.05 30.61
C ASN A 127 -33.66 39.09 29.09
N GLY A 128 -34.67 38.69 28.33
CA GLY A 128 -34.68 38.73 26.88
C GLY A 128 -33.56 37.90 26.20
N ILE A 129 -33.28 36.70 26.71
CA ILE A 129 -32.23 35.83 26.16
C ILE A 129 -32.86 34.78 25.25
N GLU A 130 -32.57 34.84 23.97
CA GLU A 130 -32.96 33.82 22.98
C GLU A 130 -31.92 32.71 22.95
N LEU A 131 -32.37 31.46 23.03
CA LEU A 131 -31.57 30.24 22.94
C LEU A 131 -32.09 29.39 21.79
N SER A 132 -31.22 29.05 20.85
CA SER A 132 -31.56 28.25 19.68
C SER A 132 -30.98 26.84 19.82
N TYR A 133 -31.84 25.84 19.87
CA TYR A 133 -31.48 24.43 19.99
C TYR A 133 -31.69 23.70 18.68
N ARG A 134 -30.62 23.24 18.06
CA ARG A 134 -30.67 22.37 16.90
C ARG A 134 -30.90 20.94 17.36
N MET A 135 -31.89 20.26 16.79
CA MET A 135 -32.24 18.88 17.15
C MET A 135 -32.80 18.13 15.96
N LYS A 136 -32.74 16.81 16.04
CA LYS A 136 -33.39 15.89 15.10
C LYS A 136 -34.90 15.87 15.35
N PHE A 137 -35.64 15.49 14.34
CA PHE A 137 -37.04 15.13 14.49
C PHE A 137 -37.35 13.87 13.68
N SER A 138 -38.41 13.18 14.08
CA SER A 138 -38.96 12.07 13.32
C SER A 138 -40.40 12.36 12.94
N ARG A 139 -40.83 11.81 11.81
CA ARG A 139 -42.25 11.80 11.43
C ARG A 139 -42.81 10.43 11.78
N SER A 140 -43.89 10.41 12.56
CA SER A 140 -44.65 9.18 12.78
C SER A 140 -46.06 9.37 12.27
N SER A 141 -46.63 8.35 11.64
CA SER A 141 -48.04 8.36 11.27
C SER A 141 -48.82 7.63 12.35
N ILE A 142 -49.89 8.24 12.87
CA ILE A 142 -50.90 7.47 13.57
C ILE A 142 -51.65 6.70 12.47
N LYS A 143 -51.24 5.46 12.22
CA LYS A 143 -52.00 4.55 11.38
C LYS A 143 -53.26 4.22 12.18
N GLY A 144 -54.37 4.88 11.85
CA GLY A 144 -55.64 4.62 12.48
C GLY A 144 -55.94 3.12 12.48
N MET A 145 -56.23 2.59 13.67
CA MET A 145 -56.96 1.34 13.84
C MET A 145 -58.21 1.38 12.95
N GLY A 146 -58.18 0.76 11.77
CA GLY A 146 -59.35 0.34 10.98
C GLY A 146 -60.47 1.34 10.63
N GLY A 147 -60.32 2.63 10.91
CA GLY A 147 -61.40 3.61 10.79
C GLY A 147 -61.57 4.13 9.37
N LYS A 148 -62.30 3.40 8.53
CA LYS A 148 -63.04 3.99 7.40
C LYS A 148 -64.21 4.80 7.97
N ASP A 149 -63.95 5.94 8.61
CA ASP A 149 -65.04 6.83 9.02
C ASP A 149 -65.52 7.57 7.76
N SER A 150 -66.61 7.10 7.16
CA SER A 150 -67.19 7.68 5.95
C SER A 150 -67.62 9.14 6.08
N LYS A 151 -67.62 9.71 7.31
CA LYS A 151 -67.88 11.12 7.56
C LYS A 151 -66.67 12.02 7.32
N ILE A 152 -65.46 11.46 7.38
CA ILE A 152 -64.21 12.13 7.02
C ILE A 152 -63.98 11.71 5.57
N GLY A 153 -64.18 12.62 4.62
CA GLY A 153 -64.33 12.30 3.19
C GLY A 153 -63.27 11.34 2.60
N ASN A 154 -63.63 10.68 1.50
CA ASN A 154 -62.92 9.57 0.83
C ASN A 154 -62.98 8.21 1.54
N THR A 155 -63.98 7.41 1.13
CA THR A 155 -64.26 6.05 1.63
C THR A 155 -63.20 5.00 1.27
N GLY A 156 -62.16 5.39 0.50
CA GLY A 156 -61.14 4.50 -0.04
C GLY A 156 -59.74 4.60 0.61
N SER A 157 -59.31 5.79 1.06
CA SER A 157 -57.95 6.02 1.57
C SER A 157 -57.88 5.97 3.11
N LYS A 158 -56.71 5.64 3.65
CA LYS A 158 -56.48 5.68 5.11
C LYS A 158 -56.14 7.13 5.48
N HIS A 159 -57.03 7.83 6.19
CA HIS A 159 -56.70 9.17 6.72
C HIS A 159 -55.40 9.09 7.53
N LEU A 160 -54.40 9.88 7.14
CA LEU A 160 -53.07 9.77 7.69
C LEU A 160 -52.76 11.04 8.49
N ILE A 161 -52.94 10.94 9.80
CA ILE A 161 -52.50 11.99 10.73
C ILE A 161 -51.00 11.78 10.95
N GLN A 162 -50.20 12.67 10.38
CA GLN A 162 -48.76 12.72 10.60
C GLN A 162 -48.45 13.52 11.86
N LEU A 163 -47.54 13.00 12.68
CA LEU A 163 -46.96 13.66 13.83
C LEU A 163 -45.51 14.01 13.53
N MET A 164 -45.08 15.20 13.95
CA MET A 164 -43.67 15.55 14.09
C MET A 164 -43.27 15.38 15.55
N ILE A 165 -42.30 14.51 15.80
CA ILE A 165 -41.77 14.22 17.13
C ILE A 165 -40.36 14.80 17.20
N LEU A 166 -40.18 15.82 18.04
CA LEU A 166 -38.88 16.44 18.31
C LEU A 166 -38.04 15.50 19.18
N ASP A 167 -36.83 15.18 18.71
CA ASP A 167 -35.87 14.38 19.46
C ASP A 167 -35.08 15.27 20.40
N ILE A 168 -35.68 15.52 21.56
CA ILE A 168 -35.12 16.36 22.62
C ILE A 168 -33.75 15.87 23.09
N ASP A 169 -33.47 14.56 23.05
CA ASP A 169 -32.19 14.02 23.52
C ASP A 169 -31.04 14.41 22.56
N SER A 170 -31.36 14.71 21.30
CA SER A 170 -30.40 15.17 20.30
C SER A 170 -30.15 16.67 20.32
N ALA A 171 -30.84 17.43 21.19
CA ALA A 171 -30.79 18.89 21.20
C ALA A 171 -29.41 19.43 21.57
N LYS A 172 -28.87 20.28 20.70
CA LYS A 172 -27.60 20.99 20.87
C LYS A 172 -27.83 22.49 20.81
N LEU A 173 -27.37 23.22 21.82
CA LEU A 173 -27.38 24.68 21.82
C LEU A 173 -26.41 25.17 20.73
N VAL A 174 -26.95 25.77 19.67
CA VAL A 174 -26.16 26.28 18.53
C VAL A 174 -25.94 27.78 18.60
N LYS A 175 -26.87 28.51 19.22
CA LYS A 175 -26.84 29.98 19.22
C LYS A 175 -27.54 30.56 20.44
N TYR A 176 -27.08 31.73 20.86
CA TYR A 176 -27.73 32.56 21.88
C TYR A 176 -27.65 34.05 21.51
N LYS A 177 -28.70 34.81 21.82
CA LYS A 177 -28.73 36.27 21.66
C LYS A 177 -29.30 36.94 22.92
N PRO A 178 -28.69 38.03 23.43
CA PRO A 178 -27.39 38.60 23.06
C PRO A 178 -26.21 37.68 23.47
N SER A 179 -24.97 38.05 23.14
CA SER A 179 -23.79 37.32 23.60
C SER A 179 -23.72 37.28 25.13
N LEU A 180 -23.62 36.08 25.70
CA LEU A 180 -23.65 35.84 27.14
C LEU A 180 -22.23 35.68 27.74
N PRO A 181 -22.01 36.09 29.00
CA PRO A 181 -20.80 35.75 29.75
C PRO A 181 -20.60 34.23 29.89
N ALA A 182 -19.34 33.78 29.92
CA ALA A 182 -18.99 32.35 29.94
C ALA A 182 -19.64 31.57 31.10
N ASN A 183 -19.62 32.14 32.31
CA ASN A 183 -20.26 31.55 33.48
C ASN A 183 -21.79 31.38 33.30
N VAL A 184 -22.47 32.33 32.63
CA VAL A 184 -23.93 32.26 32.42
C VAL A 184 -24.24 31.17 31.39
N LYS A 185 -23.39 31.06 30.37
CA LYS A 185 -23.45 30.00 29.37
C LYS A 185 -23.28 28.62 30.02
N ASP A 186 -22.31 28.45 30.92
CA ASP A 186 -22.09 27.19 31.63
C ASP A 186 -23.31 26.80 32.47
N ALA A 187 -23.88 27.77 33.20
CA ALA A 187 -25.07 27.54 34.00
C ALA A 187 -26.30 27.18 33.14
N LEU A 188 -26.52 27.88 32.01
CA LEU A 188 -27.60 27.53 31.08
C LEU A 188 -27.39 26.16 30.41
N THR A 189 -26.14 25.80 30.11
CA THR A 189 -25.78 24.47 29.58
C THR A 189 -26.12 23.36 30.56
N LEU A 190 -26.15 23.65 31.87
CA LEU A 190 -26.61 22.72 32.89
C LEU A 190 -28.14 22.64 32.99
N TYR A 191 -28.84 23.78 33.11
CA TYR A 191 -30.28 23.78 33.43
C TYR A 191 -31.20 23.55 32.23
N MET A 192 -30.81 24.00 31.03
CA MET A 192 -31.68 23.93 29.87
C MET A 192 -31.91 22.50 29.35
N PRO A 193 -30.94 21.56 29.37
CA PRO A 193 -31.23 20.16 29.07
C PRO A 193 -32.33 19.56 29.95
N GLU A 194 -32.34 19.90 31.24
CA GLU A 194 -33.40 19.46 32.14
C GLU A 194 -34.77 20.07 31.81
N TYR A 195 -34.78 21.35 31.43
CA TYR A 195 -36.00 22.00 30.95
C TYR A 195 -36.54 21.34 29.68
N LEU A 196 -35.67 21.06 28.70
CA LEU A 196 -36.07 20.37 27.47
C LEU A 196 -36.64 18.98 27.78
N GLN A 197 -35.99 18.21 28.67
CA GLN A 197 -36.50 16.91 29.10
C GLN A 197 -37.84 17.02 29.86
N PHE A 198 -38.05 18.12 30.57
CA PHE A 198 -39.34 18.43 31.18
C PHE A 198 -40.41 18.72 30.13
N LEU A 199 -40.10 19.46 29.05
CA LEU A 199 -41.00 19.65 27.91
C LEU A 199 -41.37 18.32 27.24
N ARG A 200 -40.41 17.41 27.10
CA ARG A 200 -40.65 16.05 26.61
C ARG A 200 -41.66 15.32 27.49
N SER A 201 -41.42 15.33 28.81
CA SER A 201 -42.30 14.69 29.81
C SER A 201 -43.71 15.29 29.84
N ALA A 202 -43.84 16.57 29.51
CA ALA A 202 -45.12 17.28 29.38
C ALA A 202 -45.85 16.98 28.05
N GLY A 203 -45.24 16.25 27.11
CA GLY A 203 -45.81 15.96 25.80
C GLY A 203 -45.65 17.07 24.75
N ASN A 204 -44.96 18.18 25.06
CA ASN A 204 -44.79 19.33 24.16
C ASN A 204 -43.81 19.09 23.00
N HIS A 205 -43.21 17.90 22.93
CA HIS A 205 -42.29 17.49 21.86
C HIS A 205 -43.00 16.80 20.69
N VAL A 206 -44.32 16.57 20.78
CA VAL A 206 -45.12 15.93 19.73
C VAL A 206 -46.12 16.95 19.19
N LEU A 207 -46.04 17.22 17.88
CA LEU A 207 -46.89 18.19 17.18
C LEU A 207 -47.59 17.51 16.00
N PHE A 208 -48.79 17.96 15.64
CA PHE A 208 -49.46 17.46 14.45
C PHE A 208 -48.87 18.12 13.21
N ASN A 209 -48.49 17.35 12.21
CA ASN A 209 -48.15 17.92 10.90
C ASN A 209 -49.44 18.25 10.13
N LEU A 210 -49.32 18.82 8.92
CA LEU A 210 -50.47 19.03 8.05
C LEU A 210 -51.24 17.71 7.89
N PRO A 211 -52.55 17.69 8.19
CA PRO A 211 -53.33 16.49 8.02
C PRO A 211 -53.49 16.18 6.53
N ASP A 212 -53.42 14.90 6.18
CA ASP A 212 -53.68 14.41 4.83
C ASP A 212 -55.03 13.68 4.82
N PHE A 213 -56.03 14.33 4.23
CA PHE A 213 -57.40 13.84 4.12
C PHE A 213 -57.81 13.56 2.66
N ASP A 214 -56.90 13.76 1.70
CA ASP A 214 -57.19 13.60 0.28
C ASP A 214 -57.01 12.13 -0.19
N ASP A 215 -57.41 11.83 -1.43
CA ASP A 215 -57.05 10.57 -2.07
C ASP A 215 -55.53 10.53 -2.30
N ASP A 216 -54.90 9.37 -2.14
CA ASP A 216 -53.43 9.16 -2.16
C ASP A 216 -52.71 9.83 -3.36
N MET A 217 -53.42 10.13 -4.45
CA MET A 217 -52.92 10.83 -5.63
C MET A 217 -52.46 12.27 -5.40
N PHE A 218 -52.97 12.97 -4.37
CA PHE A 218 -52.69 14.40 -4.14
C PHE A 218 -52.06 14.70 -2.78
N SER A 219 -51.47 13.68 -2.13
CA SER A 219 -50.81 13.88 -0.83
C SER A 219 -49.80 15.04 -0.89
N PRO A 220 -49.83 15.97 0.09
CA PRO A 220 -48.96 17.13 0.10
C PRO A 220 -47.50 16.69 0.22
N LYS A 221 -46.68 16.97 -0.79
CA LYS A 221 -45.23 16.74 -0.70
C LYS A 221 -44.64 17.78 0.25
N ILE A 222 -44.11 17.33 1.38
CA ILE A 222 -43.47 18.19 2.39
C ILE A 222 -41.97 17.92 2.39
N ASN A 223 -41.23 18.84 1.76
CA ASN A 223 -39.77 18.84 1.75
C ASN A 223 -39.24 20.10 2.43
N TYR A 224 -38.74 19.95 3.66
CA TYR A 224 -38.28 21.08 4.44
C TYR A 224 -36.92 21.62 3.99
N SER A 225 -36.09 20.79 3.35
CA SER A 225 -34.77 21.24 2.89
C SER A 225 -34.85 22.29 1.79
N LEU A 226 -35.98 22.35 1.06
CA LEU A 226 -36.22 23.33 0.00
C LEU A 226 -36.69 24.70 0.51
N ILE A 227 -37.06 24.84 1.79
CA ILE A 227 -37.56 26.12 2.33
C ILE A 227 -36.51 26.91 3.10
N SER A 228 -35.37 26.28 3.40
CA SER A 228 -34.28 26.90 4.16
C SER A 228 -33.61 28.02 3.36
N ARG A 229 -33.29 29.13 4.02
CA ARG A 229 -32.69 30.30 3.37
C ARG A 229 -31.16 30.29 3.47
N ALA A 230 -30.51 30.94 2.51
CA ALA A 230 -29.04 31.04 2.43
C ALA A 230 -28.38 31.54 3.73
N LEU A 231 -28.92 32.61 4.32
CA LEU A 231 -28.38 33.22 5.53
C LEU A 231 -28.53 32.33 6.78
N GLU A 232 -29.56 31.49 6.83
CA GLU A 232 -29.84 30.60 7.96
C GLU A 232 -28.93 29.37 7.91
N VAL A 233 -28.61 28.88 6.71
CA VAL A 233 -27.74 27.72 6.52
C VAL A 233 -26.30 28.00 6.92
N GLU A 234 -25.74 29.18 6.66
CA GLU A 234 -24.36 29.48 7.10
C GLU A 234 -24.22 29.52 8.61
N GLU A 235 -25.27 29.93 9.32
CA GLU A 235 -25.27 30.01 10.77
C GLU A 235 -25.52 28.67 11.45
N PHE A 236 -26.28 27.80 10.80
CA PHE A 236 -26.72 26.53 11.38
C PHE A 236 -26.18 25.29 10.66
N CYS A 237 -25.23 25.37 9.72
CA CYS A 237 -24.64 24.19 9.05
C CYS A 237 -23.85 23.29 10.00
N CYS A 238 -23.76 22.00 9.68
CA CYS A 238 -22.75 21.13 10.29
C CYS A 238 -21.43 21.24 9.51
N ASP A 239 -20.30 21.15 10.19
CA ASP A 239 -18.99 21.01 9.53
C ASP A 239 -18.62 19.54 9.26
N VAL A 240 -19.51 18.60 9.59
CA VAL A 240 -19.25 17.16 9.59
C VAL A 240 -20.41 16.38 8.98
N VAL A 241 -20.09 15.43 8.10
CA VAL A 241 -21.01 14.46 7.49
C VAL A 241 -20.51 13.06 7.81
N HIS A 242 -21.31 12.23 8.48
CA HIS A 242 -20.93 10.87 8.91
C HIS A 242 -19.55 10.76 9.59
N GLY A 243 -19.18 11.77 10.39
CA GLY A 243 -17.89 11.84 11.09
C GLY A 243 -16.72 12.38 10.26
N THR A 244 -16.91 12.69 8.97
CA THR A 244 -15.89 13.29 8.09
C THR A 244 -16.09 14.80 7.99
N SER A 245 -15.02 15.58 8.07
CA SER A 245 -15.12 17.03 7.97
C SER A 245 -15.45 17.47 6.54
N LEU A 246 -16.23 18.55 6.39
CA LEU A 246 -16.52 19.14 5.08
C LEU A 246 -15.25 19.59 4.35
N GLY A 247 -14.23 20.03 5.09
CA GLY A 247 -12.93 20.38 4.52
C GLY A 247 -12.26 19.21 3.81
N GLU A 248 -12.33 18.01 4.38
CA GLU A 248 -11.79 16.79 3.75
C GLU A 248 -12.60 16.35 2.53
N ILE A 249 -13.94 16.41 2.62
CA ILE A 249 -14.84 16.10 1.50
C ILE A 249 -14.58 17.05 0.33
N ASN A 250 -14.56 18.36 0.58
CA ASN A 250 -14.33 19.37 -0.45
C ASN A 250 -12.92 19.31 -1.03
N ARG A 251 -11.90 18.99 -0.23
CA ARG A 251 -10.54 18.75 -0.72
C ARG A 251 -10.49 17.55 -1.67
N TYR A 252 -11.16 16.45 -1.30
CA TYR A 252 -11.26 15.27 -2.17
C TYR A 252 -11.96 15.59 -3.50
N LEU A 253 -13.08 16.31 -3.45
CA LEU A 253 -13.82 16.74 -4.63
C LEU A 253 -13.01 17.69 -5.51
N TYR A 254 -12.31 18.65 -4.91
CA TYR A 254 -11.39 19.53 -5.60
C TYR A 254 -10.30 18.73 -6.31
N GLY A 255 -9.68 17.76 -5.64
CA GLY A 255 -8.67 16.88 -6.25
C GLY A 255 -9.22 16.07 -7.43
N LYS A 256 -10.45 15.55 -7.35
CA LYS A 256 -11.13 14.83 -8.44
C LYS A 256 -11.44 15.73 -9.63
N TRP A 257 -11.97 16.92 -9.35
CA TRP A 257 -12.24 17.93 -10.37
C TRP A 257 -10.94 18.38 -11.06
N LEU A 258 -9.90 18.69 -10.28
CA LEU A 258 -8.61 19.17 -10.78
C LEU A 258 -7.92 18.10 -11.66
N ALA A 259 -8.01 16.84 -11.25
CA ALA A 259 -7.58 15.71 -12.06
C ALA A 259 -8.32 15.65 -13.40
N GLY A 260 -9.65 15.82 -13.41
CA GLY A 260 -10.44 15.90 -14.64
C GLY A 260 -10.05 17.10 -15.52
N ALA A 261 -9.95 18.29 -14.92
CA ALA A 261 -9.57 19.52 -15.61
C ALA A 261 -8.18 19.41 -16.26
N ALA A 262 -7.24 18.74 -15.59
CA ALA A 262 -5.89 18.56 -16.10
C ALA A 262 -5.78 17.51 -17.23
N LEU A 263 -6.74 16.61 -17.41
CA LEU A 263 -6.66 15.62 -18.49
C LEU A 263 -6.92 16.20 -19.90
N GLY A 264 -7.45 17.42 -19.99
CA GLY A 264 -7.84 18.00 -21.28
C GLY A 264 -9.00 17.23 -21.92
N ARG A 265 -8.92 16.86 -23.22
CA ARG A 265 -9.90 15.99 -23.88
C ARG A 265 -9.31 14.59 -24.11
N PRO A 266 -9.43 13.68 -23.12
CA PRO A 266 -9.05 12.29 -23.33
C PRO A 266 -9.96 11.61 -24.36
N LYS A 267 -9.54 10.43 -24.83
CA LYS A 267 -10.36 9.59 -25.74
C LYS A 267 -11.75 9.28 -25.16
N ASP A 268 -11.84 9.17 -23.84
CA ASP A 268 -13.09 9.04 -23.11
C ASP A 268 -13.50 10.42 -22.57
N VAL A 269 -14.23 11.18 -23.38
CA VAL A 269 -14.63 12.57 -23.08
C VAL A 269 -15.41 12.72 -21.78
N LEU A 270 -16.08 11.66 -21.30
CA LEU A 270 -16.83 11.71 -20.06
C LEU A 270 -15.96 11.58 -18.81
N SER A 271 -14.69 11.15 -18.95
CA SER A 271 -13.74 11.14 -17.82
C SER A 271 -13.36 12.54 -17.31
N VAL A 272 -13.67 13.60 -18.08
CA VAL A 272 -13.46 15.00 -17.68
C VAL A 272 -14.76 15.74 -17.36
N CYS A 273 -15.89 15.04 -17.28
CA CYS A 273 -17.21 15.65 -17.13
C CYS A 273 -17.36 16.51 -15.85
N LEU A 274 -16.56 16.23 -14.80
CA LEU A 274 -16.51 17.07 -13.61
C LEU A 274 -16.01 18.49 -13.89
N ALA A 275 -15.15 18.68 -14.89
CA ALA A 275 -14.53 19.96 -15.23
C ALA A 275 -15.14 20.60 -16.48
N GLU A 276 -15.49 19.81 -17.50
CA GLU A 276 -16.07 20.30 -18.75
C GLU A 276 -17.16 19.34 -19.21
N ILE A 277 -18.30 19.84 -19.66
CA ILE A 277 -19.28 19.01 -20.36
C ILE A 277 -19.90 19.73 -21.54
N ASN A 278 -20.09 18.97 -22.61
CA ASN A 278 -20.74 19.42 -23.83
C ASN A 278 -22.01 18.60 -24.08
N SER A 279 -23.11 19.27 -24.39
CA SER A 279 -24.40 18.65 -24.75
C SER A 279 -24.32 17.60 -25.87
N SER A 280 -23.38 17.73 -26.80
CA SER A 280 -23.15 16.76 -27.90
C SER A 280 -22.47 15.46 -27.46
N TRP A 281 -21.89 15.41 -26.25
CA TRP A 281 -21.25 14.19 -25.73
C TRP A 281 -22.26 13.15 -25.24
N LEU A 282 -23.53 13.54 -25.10
CA LEU A 282 -24.57 12.70 -24.54
C LEU A 282 -25.46 12.14 -25.65
N PRO A 283 -25.59 10.80 -25.78
CA PRO A 283 -26.39 10.17 -26.83
C PRO A 283 -27.89 10.50 -26.77
N SER A 284 -28.36 10.90 -25.59
CA SER A 284 -29.77 11.07 -25.22
C SER A 284 -30.23 12.52 -25.15
N SER A 285 -29.38 13.51 -25.47
CA SER A 285 -29.75 14.93 -25.49
C SER A 285 -30.66 15.26 -26.68
N SER A 286 -31.88 14.75 -26.64
CA SER A 286 -32.98 14.99 -27.59
C SER A 286 -33.56 16.41 -27.53
N ILE A 287 -32.76 17.39 -27.07
CA ILE A 287 -33.25 18.69 -26.64
C ILE A 287 -32.85 19.75 -27.65
N ASP A 288 -33.85 20.19 -28.43
CA ASP A 288 -33.96 21.51 -29.05
C ASP A 288 -32.80 21.95 -29.98
N SER A 289 -33.04 23.01 -30.76
CA SER A 289 -32.02 23.56 -31.66
C SER A 289 -30.77 24.06 -30.91
N THR A 290 -30.91 24.54 -29.67
CA THR A 290 -29.78 25.13 -28.95
C THR A 290 -28.91 24.07 -28.28
N GLN A 291 -27.60 24.06 -28.54
CA GLN A 291 -26.60 23.24 -27.83
C GLN A 291 -25.87 24.10 -26.79
N PHE A 292 -25.20 23.47 -25.82
CA PHE A 292 -24.42 24.17 -24.80
C PHE A 292 -23.09 23.48 -24.48
N HIS A 293 -22.17 24.28 -23.94
CA HIS A 293 -20.88 23.87 -23.41
C HIS A 293 -20.69 24.51 -22.03
N ILE A 294 -20.40 23.70 -21.01
CA ILE A 294 -20.18 24.13 -19.63
C ILE A 294 -18.73 23.87 -19.23
N SER A 295 -18.08 24.88 -18.68
CA SER A 295 -16.85 24.74 -17.88
C SER A 295 -17.24 24.87 -16.41
N PHE A 296 -17.03 23.82 -15.64
CA PHE A 296 -17.29 23.79 -14.20
C PHE A 296 -16.06 24.23 -13.42
N GLY A 297 -16.28 25.03 -12.39
CA GLY A 297 -15.36 25.16 -11.28
C GLY A 297 -15.48 23.96 -10.33
N ALA A 298 -14.60 23.87 -9.34
CA ALA A 298 -14.60 22.75 -8.41
C ALA A 298 -15.95 22.61 -7.68
N PRO A 299 -16.56 21.41 -7.65
CA PRO A 299 -17.81 21.21 -6.93
C PRO A 299 -17.59 21.35 -5.42
N GLN A 300 -18.56 21.96 -4.75
CA GLN A 300 -18.49 22.22 -3.31
C GLN A 300 -19.70 21.64 -2.59
N ILE A 301 -19.47 21.09 -1.41
CA ILE A 301 -20.48 20.56 -0.53
C ILE A 301 -20.54 21.39 0.75
N LYS A 302 -21.76 21.78 1.14
CA LYS A 302 -22.10 22.24 2.49
C LYS A 302 -23.06 21.22 3.14
N ALA A 303 -22.93 20.95 4.43
CA ALA A 303 -23.80 19.99 5.11
C ALA A 303 -25.01 20.68 5.73
N LEU A 304 -26.20 20.34 5.25
CA LEU A 304 -27.44 20.74 5.93
C LEU A 304 -27.58 19.97 7.25
N CYS A 305 -27.24 18.68 7.27
CA CYS A 305 -27.09 17.86 8.47
C CYS A 305 -26.10 16.70 8.21
N SER A 306 -25.99 15.74 9.14
CA SER A 306 -25.09 14.60 8.96
C SER A 306 -25.48 13.63 7.84
N HIS A 307 -26.69 13.77 7.26
CA HIS A 307 -27.25 12.87 6.25
C HIS A 307 -27.64 13.58 4.96
N GLU A 308 -27.62 14.91 4.91
CA GLU A 308 -28.15 15.68 3.80
C GLU A 308 -27.24 16.86 3.54
N VAL A 309 -26.88 17.04 2.28
CA VAL A 309 -25.91 18.05 1.86
C VAL A 309 -26.43 18.88 0.70
N LEU A 310 -25.87 20.07 0.60
CA LEU A 310 -26.05 20.98 -0.50
C LEU A 310 -24.81 20.90 -1.39
N LEU A 311 -24.97 20.30 -2.56
CA LEU A 311 -23.96 20.23 -3.61
C LEU A 311 -24.11 21.45 -4.53
N TYR A 312 -23.02 22.19 -4.69
CA TYR A 312 -22.91 23.30 -5.60
C TYR A 312 -22.15 22.87 -6.85
N PHE A 313 -22.83 22.96 -7.99
CA PHE A 313 -22.19 22.99 -9.30
C PHE A 313 -21.82 24.46 -9.58
N ASN A 314 -20.55 24.77 -9.39
CA ASN A 314 -19.98 26.06 -9.77
C ASN A 314 -19.73 26.02 -11.28
N ILE A 315 -20.37 26.91 -12.03
CA ILE A 315 -20.22 27.03 -13.48
C ILE A 315 -19.44 28.32 -13.74
N ASP A 316 -18.14 28.15 -14.00
CA ASP A 316 -17.24 29.26 -14.28
C ASP A 316 -17.65 29.94 -15.58
N HIS A 317 -17.90 29.14 -16.62
CA HIS A 317 -18.36 29.62 -17.91
C HIS A 317 -19.36 28.68 -18.56
N ILE A 318 -20.33 29.25 -19.28
CA ILE A 318 -21.27 28.50 -20.10
C ILE A 318 -21.55 29.24 -21.40
N ALA A 319 -21.55 28.50 -22.51
CA ALA A 319 -21.78 29.02 -23.85
C ALA A 319 -22.92 28.24 -24.52
N PHE A 320 -23.82 28.96 -25.19
CA PHE A 320 -24.98 28.41 -25.92
C PHE A 320 -24.82 28.60 -27.42
N PHE A 321 -25.18 27.62 -28.23
CA PHE A 321 -24.95 27.56 -29.68
C PHE A 321 -26.24 27.19 -30.42
N GLU A 322 -26.41 27.64 -31.66
CA GLU A 322 -27.59 27.33 -32.49
C GLU A 322 -27.57 25.91 -33.07
N GLY A 323 -26.44 25.19 -32.95
CA GLY A 323 -26.27 23.83 -33.43
C GLY A 323 -25.06 23.13 -32.81
N SER A 324 -24.72 21.95 -33.31
CA SER A 324 -23.62 21.11 -32.80
C SER A 324 -22.22 21.54 -33.26
N ASP A 325 -22.12 22.59 -34.08
CA ASP A 325 -20.85 23.14 -34.55
C ASP A 325 -20.29 24.17 -33.56
N PHE A 326 -19.47 23.70 -32.62
CA PHE A 326 -18.79 24.53 -31.62
C PHE A 326 -17.64 25.38 -32.17
N SER A 327 -17.37 25.33 -33.49
CA SER A 327 -16.41 26.24 -34.13
C SER A 327 -16.99 27.64 -34.35
N GLN A 328 -18.32 27.77 -34.32
CA GLN A 328 -19.03 29.04 -34.49
C GLN A 328 -19.01 29.87 -33.20
N GLU A 329 -19.32 31.16 -33.31
CA GLU A 329 -19.50 32.00 -32.12
C GLU A 329 -20.76 31.57 -31.36
N PRO A 330 -20.72 31.53 -30.02
CA PRO A 330 -21.89 31.23 -29.23
C PRO A 330 -22.93 32.35 -29.35
N LEU A 331 -24.21 31.97 -29.29
CA LEU A 331 -25.35 32.88 -29.19
C LEU A 331 -25.25 33.73 -27.91
N HIS A 332 -24.89 33.07 -26.81
CA HIS A 332 -24.77 33.70 -25.50
C HIS A 332 -23.67 33.03 -24.68
N VAL A 333 -22.98 33.84 -23.87
CA VAL A 333 -21.98 33.37 -22.92
C VAL A 333 -22.30 33.98 -21.56
N TYR A 334 -22.32 33.13 -20.53
CA TYR A 334 -22.52 33.54 -19.14
C TYR A 334 -21.41 33.00 -18.25
N HIS A 335 -21.23 33.65 -17.10
CA HIS A 335 -20.14 33.36 -16.16
C HIS A 335 -20.64 33.35 -14.72
N GLY A 336 -19.93 32.61 -13.85
CA GLY A 336 -20.16 32.62 -12.42
C GLY A 336 -21.56 32.14 -12.01
N TRP A 337 -22.15 31.25 -12.80
CA TRP A 337 -23.41 30.60 -12.44
C TRP A 337 -23.17 29.60 -11.31
N LYS A 338 -24.13 29.48 -10.41
CA LYS A 338 -24.10 28.54 -9.30
C LYS A 338 -25.41 27.81 -9.25
N VAL A 339 -25.37 26.50 -9.48
CA VAL A 339 -26.55 25.63 -9.36
C VAL A 339 -26.40 24.81 -8.08
N ALA A 340 -27.33 24.99 -7.16
CA ALA A 340 -27.35 24.28 -5.89
C ALA A 340 -28.40 23.17 -5.92
N VAL A 341 -27.98 21.95 -5.60
CA VAL A 341 -28.86 20.79 -5.46
C VAL A 341 -28.67 20.18 -4.08
N ILE A 342 -29.76 19.69 -3.50
CA ILE A 342 -29.76 19.02 -2.22
C ILE A 342 -29.80 17.51 -2.49
N ALA A 343 -28.94 16.76 -1.83
CA ALA A 343 -28.90 15.31 -1.93
C ALA A 343 -28.60 14.70 -0.55
N ASP A 344 -29.15 13.52 -0.32
CA ASP A 344 -28.85 12.70 0.84
C ASP A 344 -27.48 12.03 0.65
N VAL A 345 -26.77 11.78 1.76
CA VAL A 345 -25.45 11.16 1.78
C VAL A 345 -25.51 9.83 2.51
N VAL A 346 -25.07 8.79 1.80
CA VAL A 346 -24.94 7.43 2.31
C VAL A 346 -23.47 7.17 2.65
N GLN A 347 -23.23 6.60 3.83
CA GLN A 347 -21.91 6.11 4.21
C GLN A 347 -21.83 4.62 3.90
N ASP A 348 -20.94 4.26 2.98
CA ASP A 348 -20.61 2.88 2.64
C ASP A 348 -19.30 2.52 3.37
N LYS A 349 -19.31 1.39 4.11
CA LYS A 349 -18.13 0.82 4.77
C LYS A 349 -17.86 -0.57 4.21
N PRO A 350 -17.25 -0.68 3.01
CA PRO A 350 -16.98 -1.98 2.39
C PRO A 350 -15.99 -2.81 3.23
N GLN A 351 -15.12 -2.15 3.99
CA GLN A 351 -14.18 -2.73 4.95
C GLN A 351 -14.04 -1.80 6.15
N ASP A 352 -13.63 -2.32 7.32
CA ASP A 352 -13.50 -1.52 8.55
C ASP A 352 -12.52 -0.34 8.43
N SER A 353 -11.53 -0.44 7.53
CA SER A 353 -10.53 0.62 7.28
C SER A 353 -10.92 1.61 6.18
N VAL A 354 -12.00 1.36 5.44
CA VAL A 354 -12.39 2.18 4.29
C VAL A 354 -13.68 2.94 4.61
N THR A 355 -13.59 4.26 4.59
CA THR A 355 -14.74 5.16 4.70
C THR A 355 -15.05 5.74 3.33
N GLN A 356 -16.24 5.45 2.81
CA GLN A 356 -16.73 6.00 1.55
C GLN A 356 -18.04 6.76 1.78
N LEU A 357 -18.12 7.99 1.27
CA LEU A 357 -19.35 8.78 1.27
C LEU A 357 -19.84 8.95 -0.16
N ARG A 358 -21.13 8.68 -0.37
CA ARG A 358 -21.77 8.64 -1.68
C ARG A 358 -23.05 9.46 -1.65
N LEU A 359 -23.28 10.25 -2.69
CA LEU A 359 -24.55 10.96 -2.89
C LEU A 359 -25.62 9.96 -3.33
N ASP A 360 -26.77 10.01 -2.67
CA ASP A 360 -27.98 9.35 -3.15
C ASP A 360 -28.65 10.23 -4.21
N LEU A 361 -28.39 9.92 -5.47
CA LEU A 361 -28.85 10.76 -6.57
C LEU A 361 -30.37 10.66 -6.81
N ASP A 362 -31.04 9.61 -6.32
CA ASP A 362 -32.50 9.50 -6.36
C ASP A 362 -33.17 10.53 -5.44
N SER A 363 -32.43 11.00 -4.43
CA SER A 363 -32.87 12.01 -3.48
C SER A 363 -32.63 13.45 -3.98
N LEU A 364 -32.08 13.64 -5.18
CA LEU A 364 -31.57 14.93 -5.66
C LEU A 364 -32.69 15.94 -5.93
N ARG A 365 -32.52 17.15 -5.40
CA ARG A 365 -33.54 18.21 -5.39
C ARG A 365 -32.92 19.56 -5.71
N PHE A 366 -33.37 20.21 -6.79
CA PHE A 366 -32.92 21.56 -7.11
C PHE A 366 -33.38 22.57 -6.06
N SER A 367 -32.47 23.46 -5.62
CA SER A 367 -32.82 24.56 -4.73
C SER A 367 -32.54 25.93 -5.35
N ARG A 368 -33.62 26.65 -5.67
CA ARG A 368 -33.55 28.01 -6.22
C ARG A 368 -32.92 28.99 -5.24
N HIS A 369 -33.16 28.83 -3.93
CA HIS A 369 -32.70 29.77 -2.90
C HIS A 369 -31.18 29.82 -2.71
N PHE A 370 -30.48 28.73 -3.04
CA PHE A 370 -29.01 28.64 -2.96
C PHE A 370 -28.32 28.77 -4.31
N SER A 371 -29.10 28.93 -5.38
CA SER A 371 -28.58 29.09 -6.73
C SER A 371 -28.47 30.56 -7.10
N SER A 372 -27.48 30.92 -7.93
CA SER A 372 -27.26 32.28 -8.42
C SER A 372 -26.88 32.26 -9.90
N MET A 373 -27.39 33.23 -10.67
CA MET A 373 -27.14 33.28 -12.13
C MET A 373 -26.77 34.67 -12.64
N GLY A 374 -26.41 35.60 -11.74
CA GLY A 374 -26.09 36.98 -12.09
C GLY A 374 -27.32 37.78 -12.51
N GLU A 375 -27.21 38.56 -13.58
CA GLU A 375 -28.30 39.38 -14.12
C GLU A 375 -29.43 38.51 -14.72
N THR A 376 -30.67 38.82 -14.36
CA THR A 376 -31.85 38.01 -14.72
C THR A 376 -32.62 38.64 -15.88
N THR A 377 -32.59 38.02 -17.05
CA THR A 377 -33.52 38.28 -18.17
C THR A 377 -34.36 37.02 -18.44
N ASP A 378 -35.49 37.16 -19.13
CA ASP A 378 -36.35 36.00 -19.46
C ASP A 378 -35.59 34.89 -20.21
N ILE A 379 -34.64 35.29 -21.08
CA ILE A 379 -33.78 34.36 -21.82
C ILE A 379 -32.81 33.66 -20.87
N VAL A 380 -32.20 34.39 -19.92
CA VAL A 380 -31.31 33.81 -18.90
C VAL A 380 -32.07 32.83 -18.01
N GLU A 381 -33.28 33.16 -17.57
CA GLU A 381 -34.13 32.24 -16.79
C GLU A 381 -34.46 30.97 -17.58
N ALA A 382 -34.80 31.09 -18.88
CA ALA A 382 -35.07 29.93 -19.73
C ALA A 382 -33.83 29.02 -19.87
N TYR A 383 -32.66 29.60 -20.14
CA TYR A 383 -31.40 28.85 -20.21
C TYR A 383 -31.00 28.25 -18.88
N PHE A 384 -31.12 29.01 -17.78
CA PHE A 384 -30.82 28.51 -16.45
C PHE A 384 -31.72 27.33 -16.08
N GLY A 385 -33.03 27.43 -16.32
CA GLY A 385 -33.98 26.33 -16.11
C GLY A 385 -33.63 25.08 -16.94
N ARG A 386 -33.15 25.28 -18.17
CA ARG A 386 -32.64 24.18 -19.02
C ARG A 386 -31.42 23.51 -18.41
N ILE A 387 -30.44 24.27 -17.93
CA ILE A 387 -29.23 23.73 -17.29
C ILE A 387 -29.56 23.04 -15.97
N VAL A 388 -30.50 23.56 -15.18
CA VAL A 388 -31.00 22.87 -13.99
C VAL A 388 -31.59 21.51 -14.37
N LYS A 389 -32.50 21.45 -15.35
CA LYS A 389 -33.10 20.20 -15.81
C LYS A 389 -32.04 19.21 -16.30
N PHE A 390 -31.05 19.69 -17.04
CA PHE A 390 -29.92 18.89 -17.50
C PHE A 390 -29.14 18.30 -16.31
N LEU A 391 -28.73 19.15 -15.37
CA LEU A 391 -27.93 18.73 -14.21
C LEU A 391 -28.67 17.77 -13.28
N THR A 392 -29.99 17.93 -13.12
CA THR A 392 -30.78 17.08 -12.21
C THR A 392 -31.24 15.77 -12.83
N ASN A 393 -31.28 15.67 -14.16
CA ASN A 393 -31.87 14.51 -14.84
C ASN A 393 -30.83 13.73 -15.67
N GLU A 394 -30.12 14.40 -16.57
CA GLU A 394 -29.22 13.73 -17.52
C GLU A 394 -27.80 13.61 -16.98
N TYR A 395 -27.30 14.65 -16.32
CA TYR A 395 -25.94 14.66 -15.78
C TYR A 395 -25.77 13.66 -14.63
N VAL A 396 -26.84 13.40 -13.89
CA VAL A 396 -26.88 12.40 -12.80
C VAL A 396 -26.50 11.00 -13.30
N ASP A 397 -26.94 10.62 -14.50
CA ASP A 397 -26.59 9.33 -15.11
C ASP A 397 -25.09 9.25 -15.40
N VAL A 398 -24.48 10.36 -15.83
CA VAL A 398 -23.03 10.47 -16.04
C VAL A 398 -22.29 10.30 -14.72
N LEU A 399 -22.72 11.02 -13.66
CA LEU A 399 -22.12 10.93 -12.33
C LEU A 399 -22.20 9.51 -11.74
N THR A 400 -23.28 8.78 -12.04
CA THR A 400 -23.47 7.39 -11.62
C THR A 400 -22.53 6.46 -12.38
N THR A 401 -22.56 6.53 -13.71
CA THR A 401 -21.81 5.64 -14.61
C THR A 401 -20.31 5.69 -14.34
N TYR A 402 -19.78 6.88 -14.03
CA TYR A 402 -18.36 7.09 -13.76
C TYR A 402 -18.00 7.11 -12.27
N SER A 403 -18.93 6.73 -11.39
CA SER A 403 -18.73 6.72 -9.93
C SER A 403 -18.31 8.07 -9.32
N LEU A 404 -18.67 9.17 -9.99
CA LEU A 404 -18.35 10.55 -9.57
C LEU A 404 -19.30 11.07 -8.48
N HIS A 405 -20.36 10.32 -8.19
CA HIS A 405 -21.23 10.54 -7.04
C HIS A 405 -20.60 10.09 -5.70
N ILE A 406 -19.41 9.48 -5.72
CA ILE A 406 -18.58 9.26 -4.54
C ILE A 406 -17.86 10.56 -4.20
N VAL A 407 -18.29 11.21 -3.12
CA VAL A 407 -17.82 12.55 -2.71
C VAL A 407 -16.67 12.50 -1.71
N TYR A 408 -16.41 11.33 -1.15
CA TYR A 408 -15.26 11.11 -0.28
C TYR A 408 -14.89 9.63 -0.23
N HIS A 409 -13.59 9.36 -0.24
CA HIS A 409 -13.05 8.03 -0.06
C HIS A 409 -11.73 8.11 0.71
N LEU A 410 -11.68 7.46 1.88
CA LEU A 410 -10.48 7.35 2.70
C LEU A 410 -10.24 5.89 3.08
N ASP A 411 -9.05 5.39 2.74
CA ASP A 411 -8.52 4.15 3.28
C ASP A 411 -7.47 4.48 4.35
N THR A 412 -7.79 4.17 5.61
CA THR A 412 -6.92 4.49 6.75
C THR A 412 -5.65 3.64 6.77
N THR A 413 -5.62 2.49 6.07
CA THR A 413 -4.40 1.68 5.97
C THR A 413 -3.28 2.39 5.20
N PHE A 414 -3.63 3.32 4.33
CA PHE A 414 -2.69 4.09 3.51
C PHE A 414 -1.98 5.21 4.30
N ARG A 415 -2.69 5.93 5.19
CA ARG A 415 -2.11 7.07 5.91
C ARG A 415 -0.96 6.67 6.84
N ALA A 416 -0.95 5.43 7.33
CA ALA A 416 0.16 4.89 8.12
C ALA A 416 1.49 4.89 7.35
N ILE A 417 1.48 4.83 6.01
CA ILE A 417 2.69 4.84 5.18
C ILE A 417 3.30 6.26 5.08
N ARG A 418 2.49 7.32 5.19
CA ARG A 418 2.94 8.71 5.13
C ARG A 418 3.27 9.34 6.49
N GLY A 419 2.76 8.79 7.60
CA GLY A 419 2.63 9.53 8.86
C GLY A 419 3.78 9.46 9.88
N SER A 420 4.82 8.66 9.71
CA SER A 420 5.85 8.53 10.77
C SER A 420 7.00 9.54 10.69
N GLY A 421 6.87 10.59 9.87
CA GLY A 421 7.95 11.54 9.58
C GLY A 421 7.86 12.91 10.24
N ASP A 422 6.69 13.37 10.70
CA ASP A 422 6.55 14.76 11.15
C ASP A 422 5.79 14.90 12.48
N GLY A 423 6.49 15.43 13.47
CA GLY A 423 6.02 15.62 14.83
C GLY A 423 5.05 16.79 14.93
N GLY A 424 3.75 16.50 14.90
CA GLY A 424 2.68 17.43 15.25
C GLY A 424 1.90 16.92 16.44
N ASP A 425 2.27 17.37 17.63
CA ASP A 425 1.67 17.07 18.93
C ASP A 425 0.23 17.61 19.04
N HIS A 426 -0.75 16.86 18.55
CA HIS A 426 -2.16 17.06 18.91
C HIS A 426 -2.79 15.73 19.32
N GLY A 427 -2.81 15.50 20.63
CA GLY A 427 -3.43 14.35 21.25
C GLY A 427 -4.94 14.31 21.01
N HIS A 428 -5.39 13.25 20.35
CA HIS A 428 -6.67 12.64 20.68
C HIS A 428 -6.56 11.11 20.59
N SER A 429 -6.99 10.50 21.69
CA SER A 429 -7.01 9.08 21.99
C SER A 429 -7.81 8.25 20.98
N GLY A 430 -7.27 7.10 20.57
CA GLY A 430 -8.09 6.03 20.00
C GLY A 430 -7.33 5.05 19.13
N SER A 431 -6.66 4.07 19.76
CA SER A 431 -6.45 2.70 19.27
C SER A 431 -6.25 2.50 17.76
N GLY A 432 -5.00 2.48 17.30
CA GLY A 432 -4.64 2.00 15.97
C GLY A 432 -3.28 1.31 16.02
N GLY A 433 -3.24 0.05 15.57
CA GLY A 433 -2.08 -0.84 15.61
C GLY A 433 -0.86 -0.24 14.92
N ASP A 434 0.16 0.01 15.73
CA ASP A 434 1.42 0.62 15.36
C ASP A 434 2.26 -0.38 14.54
N MET A 435 2.28 -0.24 13.21
CA MET A 435 3.34 -0.83 12.38
C MET A 435 4.52 0.14 12.37
N THR A 436 5.12 0.28 13.54
CA THR A 436 6.30 1.08 13.79
C THR A 436 7.44 0.61 12.90
N THR A 437 8.12 1.57 12.30
CA THR A 437 9.39 1.37 11.61
C THR A 437 10.44 1.21 12.71
N TRP A 438 10.68 -0.02 13.16
CA TRP A 438 11.58 -0.32 14.28
C TRP A 438 13.03 -0.18 13.82
N THR A 439 13.62 0.99 14.07
CA THR A 439 15.08 1.13 14.13
C THR A 439 15.58 0.43 15.39
N ASP A 440 16.56 -0.48 15.24
CA ASP A 440 17.34 -1.00 16.36
C ASP A 440 18.08 0.18 17.03
N THR A 441 17.44 0.79 18.01
CA THR A 441 18.15 1.45 19.10
C THR A 441 18.27 0.42 20.20
N ASP A 442 19.52 0.06 20.52
CA ASP A 442 19.94 -0.79 21.63
C ASP A 442 19.50 -0.18 22.98
N GLY A 443 18.20 -0.28 23.27
CA GLY A 443 17.62 -0.05 24.58
C GLY A 443 17.38 -1.42 25.22
N ASP A 444 18.26 -1.78 26.15
CA ASP A 444 18.08 -2.91 27.05
C ASP A 444 16.80 -2.74 27.90
N ASP A 445 16.23 -3.88 28.25
CA ASP A 445 15.04 -4.14 29.07
C ASP A 445 13.64 -4.02 28.40
N ASP A 446 12.89 -5.13 28.50
CA ASP A 446 11.44 -5.29 28.30
C ASP A 446 10.82 -5.74 26.95
N SER A 447 11.51 -6.51 26.09
CA SER A 447 10.79 -7.21 24.98
C SER A 447 11.24 -8.62 24.62
N HIS A 448 11.50 -9.48 25.61
CA HIS A 448 11.74 -10.91 25.35
C HIS A 448 10.56 -11.62 24.66
N GLU A 449 9.30 -11.27 24.97
CA GLU A 449 8.13 -11.94 24.40
C GLU A 449 7.88 -11.58 22.92
N TYR A 450 8.13 -10.33 22.51
CA TYR A 450 7.98 -9.89 21.12
C TYR A 450 9.07 -10.47 20.21
N ARG A 451 10.31 -10.62 20.70
CA ARG A 451 11.40 -11.28 19.96
C ARG A 451 11.10 -12.75 19.70
N HIS A 452 10.53 -13.47 20.68
CA HIS A 452 10.11 -14.86 20.50
C HIS A 452 8.99 -15.03 19.46
N ARG A 453 8.00 -14.13 19.44
CA ARG A 453 6.90 -14.18 18.46
C ARG A 453 7.36 -13.93 17.02
N ARG A 454 8.33 -13.02 16.82
CA ARG A 454 8.95 -12.77 15.49
C ARG A 454 9.81 -13.93 15.01
N GLN A 455 10.56 -14.58 15.92
CA GLN A 455 11.35 -15.78 15.56
C GLN A 455 10.42 -16.95 15.19
N ALA A 456 9.33 -17.14 15.91
CA ALA A 456 8.34 -18.18 15.59
C ALA A 456 7.69 -17.97 14.21
N SER A 457 7.35 -16.74 13.84
CA SER A 457 6.77 -16.45 12.51
C SER A 457 7.78 -16.60 11.36
N ALA A 458 9.05 -16.23 11.58
CA ALA A 458 10.11 -16.43 10.60
C ALA A 458 10.38 -17.93 10.36
N LEU A 459 10.40 -18.75 11.43
CA LEU A 459 10.56 -20.20 11.33
C LEU A 459 9.42 -20.85 10.55
N LEU A 460 8.17 -20.42 10.75
CA LEU A 460 7.02 -20.92 9.99
C LEU A 460 7.16 -20.67 8.48
N ILE A 461 7.64 -19.48 8.08
CA ILE A 461 7.87 -19.13 6.67
C ILE A 461 8.98 -19.99 6.06
N TRP A 462 10.06 -20.21 6.81
CA TRP A 462 11.14 -21.10 6.37
C TRP A 462 10.69 -22.57 6.25
N ASN A 463 9.87 -23.06 7.17
CA ASN A 463 9.31 -24.40 7.07
C ASN A 463 8.41 -24.53 5.83
N GLU A 464 7.56 -23.54 5.57
CA GLU A 464 6.73 -23.53 4.36
C GLU A 464 7.57 -23.52 3.07
N ARG A 465 8.69 -22.78 3.04
CA ARG A 465 9.64 -22.83 1.91
C ARG A 465 10.18 -24.23 1.69
N VAL A 466 10.68 -24.83 2.76
CA VAL A 466 11.28 -26.17 2.72
C VAL A 466 10.27 -27.20 2.19
N GLU A 467 9.00 -27.05 2.57
CA GLU A 467 7.94 -28.00 2.21
C GLU A 467 7.33 -27.80 0.84
N LYS A 468 7.03 -26.55 0.45
CA LYS A 468 6.17 -26.24 -0.70
C LYS A 468 6.88 -25.59 -1.88
N LEU A 469 8.06 -24.98 -1.66
CA LEU A 469 8.75 -24.24 -2.71
C LEU A 469 9.30 -25.21 -3.77
N THR A 470 9.02 -24.91 -5.03
CA THR A 470 9.47 -25.71 -6.18
C THR A 470 9.91 -24.80 -7.31
N VAL A 471 10.98 -25.18 -8.01
CA VAL A 471 11.51 -24.45 -9.16
C VAL A 471 10.91 -24.90 -10.50
N ASN A 472 10.06 -25.94 -10.53
CA ASN A 472 9.30 -26.46 -11.68
C ASN A 472 10.02 -26.43 -13.05
N GLY A 473 11.24 -26.98 -13.09
CA GLY A 473 12.03 -27.13 -14.31
C GLY A 473 12.93 -25.95 -14.65
N TYR A 474 12.97 -24.89 -13.84
CA TYR A 474 13.94 -23.82 -13.98
C TYR A 474 15.27 -24.13 -13.28
N ASP A 475 16.35 -23.65 -13.89
CA ASP A 475 17.72 -23.51 -13.39
C ASP A 475 17.83 -22.91 -12.02
N GLN A 476 17.40 -21.66 -12.05
CA GLN A 476 17.54 -20.69 -11.00
C GLN A 476 16.27 -19.86 -10.99
N VAL A 477 15.73 -19.67 -9.81
CA VAL A 477 14.60 -18.77 -9.59
C VAL A 477 15.03 -17.76 -8.54
N LEU A 478 15.09 -16.50 -8.93
CA LEU A 478 15.39 -15.40 -8.02
C LEU A 478 14.14 -14.56 -7.81
N ALA A 479 13.79 -14.27 -6.56
CA ALA A 479 12.67 -13.43 -6.19
C ALA A 479 13.18 -12.06 -5.76
N VAL A 480 12.83 -11.01 -6.52
CA VAL A 480 13.02 -9.60 -6.15
C VAL A 480 11.74 -9.10 -5.50
N SER A 481 11.82 -8.68 -4.24
CA SER A 481 10.64 -8.17 -3.53
C SER A 481 10.38 -6.69 -3.84
N GLU A 482 9.12 -6.26 -3.73
CA GLU A 482 8.77 -4.84 -3.83
C GLU A 482 9.57 -3.98 -2.81
N LEU A 483 9.75 -4.49 -1.59
CA LEU A 483 10.54 -3.83 -0.54
C LEU A 483 11.99 -3.59 -0.98
N SER A 484 12.59 -4.54 -1.69
CA SER A 484 13.97 -4.44 -2.17
C SER A 484 14.11 -3.35 -3.23
N ILE A 485 13.10 -3.16 -4.07
CA ILE A 485 13.06 -2.08 -5.05
C ILE A 485 12.90 -0.73 -4.33
N LYS A 486 12.02 -0.64 -3.31
CA LYS A 486 11.88 0.57 -2.49
C LYS A 486 13.17 0.95 -1.79
N GLU A 487 13.89 -0.03 -1.25
CA GLU A 487 15.17 0.22 -0.57
C GLU A 487 16.26 0.68 -1.54
N LEU A 488 16.25 0.20 -2.79
CA LEU A 488 17.12 0.70 -3.86
C LEU A 488 16.91 2.20 -4.11
N PHE A 489 15.66 2.62 -4.32
CA PHE A 489 15.35 4.04 -4.54
C PHE A 489 15.57 4.90 -3.30
N ARG A 490 15.31 4.35 -2.11
CA ARG A 490 15.65 4.99 -0.83
C ARG A 490 17.16 5.23 -0.72
N SER A 491 17.98 4.24 -1.08
CA SER A 491 19.44 4.38 -1.13
C SER A 491 19.86 5.52 -2.07
N TYR A 492 19.28 5.60 -3.27
CA TYR A 492 19.57 6.69 -4.21
C TYR A 492 19.19 8.07 -3.65
N TYR A 493 18.02 8.20 -3.03
CA TYR A 493 17.58 9.42 -2.38
C TYR A 493 18.48 9.85 -1.21
N ILE A 494 18.89 8.91 -0.35
CA ILE A 494 19.83 9.18 0.76
C ILE A 494 21.19 9.63 0.22
N GLN A 495 21.62 9.08 -0.92
CA GLN A 495 22.88 9.49 -1.56
C GLN A 495 22.78 10.89 -2.19
N ALA A 496 21.63 11.22 -2.76
CA ALA A 496 21.33 12.54 -3.32
C ALA A 496 21.37 13.64 -2.26
N THR A 497 20.67 13.43 -1.14
CA THR A 497 20.61 14.36 -0.01
C THR A 497 21.96 14.53 0.71
N ARG A 498 22.88 13.57 0.56
CA ARG A 498 24.28 13.68 1.01
C ARG A 498 25.20 14.41 0.02
N GLY A 499 24.66 15.00 -1.04
CA GLY A 499 25.40 15.79 -2.02
C GLY A 499 26.22 14.98 -3.02
N LYS A 500 25.91 13.70 -3.24
CA LYS A 500 26.54 12.95 -4.33
C LYS A 500 25.96 13.39 -5.67
N ALA A 501 26.73 14.17 -6.44
CA ALA A 501 26.35 14.73 -7.74
C ALA A 501 25.67 13.70 -8.68
N LEU A 502 26.10 12.44 -8.64
CA LEU A 502 25.53 11.39 -9.47
C LEU A 502 24.04 11.10 -9.20
N TYR A 503 23.59 11.30 -7.97
CA TYR A 503 22.23 11.00 -7.52
C TYR A 503 21.41 12.27 -7.29
N GLU A 504 21.98 13.46 -7.51
CA GLU A 504 21.37 14.76 -7.17
C GLU A 504 19.93 14.89 -7.69
N CYS A 505 19.65 14.38 -8.90
CA CYS A 505 18.32 14.36 -9.50
C CYS A 505 17.23 13.72 -8.63
N PHE A 506 17.55 12.78 -7.73
CA PHE A 506 16.59 12.15 -6.82
C PHE A 506 16.08 13.07 -5.71
N SER A 507 16.84 14.08 -5.31
CA SER A 507 16.41 15.07 -4.30
C SER A 507 16.04 16.39 -4.95
N HIS A 508 16.70 16.78 -6.03
CA HIS A 508 16.46 18.04 -6.71
C HIS A 508 16.68 17.88 -8.22
N TRP A 509 15.72 18.30 -9.02
CA TRP A 509 15.86 18.34 -10.48
C TRP A 509 15.39 19.68 -11.04
N LYS A 510 16.17 20.19 -12.00
CA LYS A 510 15.96 21.51 -12.59
C LYS A 510 16.09 21.46 -14.10
N SER A 511 15.16 22.15 -14.75
CA SER A 511 15.08 22.48 -16.17
C SER A 511 14.98 24.00 -16.33
N ASP A 512 14.85 24.50 -17.56
CA ASP A 512 14.80 25.94 -17.85
C ASP A 512 13.57 26.63 -17.24
N LEU A 513 12.44 25.91 -17.19
CA LEU A 513 11.13 26.42 -16.77
C LEU A 513 10.52 25.63 -15.61
N PHE A 514 11.26 24.71 -15.01
CA PHE A 514 10.79 23.85 -13.93
C PHE A 514 11.94 23.55 -12.97
N SER A 515 11.68 23.59 -11.67
CA SER A 515 12.62 23.19 -10.63
C SER A 515 11.80 22.59 -9.50
N ALA A 516 12.22 21.43 -8.98
CA ALA A 516 11.50 20.78 -7.89
C ALA A 516 12.43 20.04 -6.95
N GLU A 517 12.04 20.00 -5.69
CA GLU A 517 12.60 19.14 -4.65
C GLU A 517 11.67 17.93 -4.45
N PHE A 518 12.24 16.74 -4.52
CA PHE A 518 11.50 15.48 -4.54
C PHE A 518 11.62 14.75 -3.21
N ASP A 519 10.58 14.02 -2.85
CA ASP A 519 10.68 12.95 -1.87
C ASP A 519 11.18 11.66 -2.55
N LYS A 520 11.54 10.66 -1.76
CA LYS A 520 11.87 9.32 -2.24
C LYS A 520 10.74 8.76 -3.13
N LEU A 521 11.12 8.06 -4.20
CA LEU A 521 10.15 7.34 -5.02
C LEU A 521 9.54 6.18 -4.23
N ASP A 522 8.22 6.02 -4.34
CA ASP A 522 7.51 4.84 -3.83
C ASP A 522 6.93 4.03 -4.99
N ILE A 523 6.80 2.72 -4.81
CA ILE A 523 6.46 1.78 -5.88
C ILE A 523 5.48 0.72 -5.40
N ALA A 524 4.52 0.32 -6.24
CA ALA A 524 3.69 -0.86 -6.01
C ALA A 524 3.67 -1.74 -7.27
N LEU A 525 3.87 -3.05 -7.10
CA LEU A 525 3.81 -4.00 -8.22
C LEU A 525 2.37 -4.41 -8.51
N LEU A 526 2.01 -4.47 -9.80
CA LEU A 526 0.71 -4.94 -10.29
C LEU A 526 0.83 -6.37 -10.84
N SER A 527 -0.26 -7.14 -10.79
CA SER A 527 -0.27 -8.55 -11.21
C SER A 527 -0.05 -8.78 -12.71
N ASP A 528 -0.05 -7.72 -13.53
CA ASP A 528 0.05 -7.79 -14.99
C ASP A 528 1.38 -7.26 -15.55
N ASN A 529 2.47 -7.44 -14.78
CA ASN A 529 3.82 -6.99 -15.12
C ASN A 529 3.94 -5.47 -15.30
N ARG A 530 3.13 -4.70 -14.57
CA ARG A 530 3.22 -3.25 -14.45
C ARG A 530 3.52 -2.87 -13.02
N ALA A 531 3.87 -1.60 -12.80
CA ALA A 531 4.05 -1.03 -11.49
C ALA A 531 3.44 0.38 -11.45
N ILE A 532 3.02 0.81 -10.27
CA ILE A 532 2.72 2.21 -9.98
C ILE A 532 3.96 2.82 -9.33
N VAL A 533 4.38 3.98 -9.81
CA VAL A 533 5.47 4.79 -9.27
C VAL A 533 4.88 6.10 -8.77
N TRP A 534 5.07 6.41 -7.49
CA TRP A 534 4.71 7.68 -6.90
C TRP A 534 5.92 8.59 -6.83
N VAL A 535 5.78 9.77 -7.42
CA VAL A 535 6.75 10.86 -7.38
C VAL A 535 6.20 11.92 -6.43
N GLY A 536 6.77 12.01 -5.23
CA GLY A 536 6.47 13.08 -4.29
C GLY A 536 7.31 14.32 -4.58
N ILE A 537 6.67 15.48 -4.61
CA ILE A 537 7.30 16.80 -4.79
C ILE A 537 6.99 17.60 -3.53
N GLN A 538 8.03 17.95 -2.78
CA GLN A 538 7.91 18.72 -1.54
C GLN A 538 7.64 20.19 -1.89
N GLU A 539 8.52 20.77 -2.71
CA GLU A 539 8.41 22.15 -3.18
C GLU A 539 8.88 22.25 -4.63
N GLY A 540 8.33 23.19 -5.38
CA GLY A 540 8.77 23.44 -6.73
C GLY A 540 8.37 24.81 -7.28
N GLU A 541 9.04 25.19 -8.35
CA GLU A 541 8.77 26.37 -9.18
C GLU A 541 8.57 25.91 -10.62
N LEU A 542 7.49 26.38 -11.25
CA LEU A 542 7.26 26.18 -12.69
C LEU A 542 6.89 27.49 -13.37
N ALA A 543 7.19 27.61 -14.67
CA ALA A 543 6.68 28.68 -15.51
C ALA A 543 5.43 28.19 -16.26
N ILE A 544 4.30 28.87 -16.05
CA ILE A 544 3.06 28.64 -16.81
C ILE A 544 2.90 29.74 -17.86
N GLU A 545 2.26 29.41 -18.98
CA GLU A 545 1.97 30.40 -20.03
C GLU A 545 0.96 31.44 -19.54
N THR A 546 1.25 32.74 -19.73
CA THR A 546 0.27 33.79 -19.46
C THR A 546 -0.80 33.78 -20.54
N GLN A 547 -2.06 33.57 -20.14
CA GLN A 547 -3.19 33.56 -21.06
C GLN A 547 -3.29 34.86 -21.89
N GLU A 548 -3.39 34.69 -23.21
CA GLU A 548 -4.23 35.55 -24.05
C GLU A 548 -5.67 35.00 -23.99
N GLN A 549 -6.70 35.78 -24.36
CA GLN A 549 -8.11 35.38 -24.19
C GLN A 549 -8.46 34.10 -24.98
N HIS A 550 -8.29 32.93 -24.37
CA HIS A 550 -8.69 31.66 -24.95
C HIS A 550 -10.20 31.47 -24.82
N LYS A 551 -10.84 31.02 -25.90
CA LYS A 551 -12.23 30.59 -25.89
C LYS A 551 -12.32 29.26 -25.16
N PHE A 552 -12.91 29.21 -23.96
CA PHE A 552 -12.98 27.97 -23.16
C PHE A 552 -13.71 26.82 -23.87
N TRP A 553 -14.57 27.13 -24.86
CA TRP A 553 -15.27 26.13 -25.65
C TRP A 553 -14.46 25.56 -26.83
N VAL A 554 -13.32 26.18 -27.16
CA VAL A 554 -12.41 25.73 -28.21
C VAL A 554 -11.29 24.92 -27.57
N TYR A 555 -11.13 23.68 -28.04
CA TYR A 555 -10.08 22.82 -27.54
C TYR A 555 -8.74 23.20 -28.14
N GLU A 556 -7.81 23.60 -27.28
CA GLU A 556 -6.40 23.68 -27.63
C GLU A 556 -5.68 22.49 -26.98
N LEU A 557 -4.90 21.75 -27.78
CA LEU A 557 -4.01 20.76 -27.21
C LEU A 557 -3.05 21.48 -26.26
N PHE A 558 -2.94 20.96 -25.03
CA PHE A 558 -1.92 21.43 -24.10
C PHE A 558 -0.57 21.45 -24.81
N SER A 559 0.02 22.63 -24.90
CA SER A 559 1.39 22.80 -25.37
C SER A 559 2.27 23.05 -24.15
N LYS A 560 3.32 22.25 -24.00
CA LYS A 560 4.36 22.49 -22.99
C LYS A 560 4.82 23.96 -23.07
N PRO A 561 4.89 24.69 -21.94
CA PRO A 561 5.43 26.05 -21.94
C PRO A 561 6.84 26.07 -22.56
N THR A 562 7.11 27.08 -23.38
CA THR A 562 8.42 27.27 -24.03
C THR A 562 8.96 28.66 -23.70
N ALA A 563 10.28 28.83 -23.70
CA ALA A 563 10.92 30.11 -23.39
C ALA A 563 10.56 31.24 -24.38
N ALA A 564 10.03 30.90 -25.56
CA ALA A 564 9.56 31.87 -26.56
C ALA A 564 8.20 32.48 -26.23
N LYS A 565 7.39 31.80 -25.39
CA LYS A 565 6.07 32.27 -24.96
C LYS A 565 6.20 33.16 -23.73
N LYS A 566 5.28 34.09 -23.53
CA LYS A 566 5.20 34.84 -22.28
C LYS A 566 4.79 33.87 -21.16
N THR A 567 5.64 33.72 -20.16
CA THR A 567 5.39 32.84 -19.02
C THR A 567 5.45 33.60 -17.70
N VAL A 568 4.75 33.09 -16.69
CA VAL A 568 4.81 33.56 -15.31
C VAL A 568 5.23 32.42 -14.41
N LYS A 569 6.23 32.69 -13.58
CA LYS A 569 6.71 31.74 -12.57
C LYS A 569 5.70 31.61 -11.43
N ARG A 570 5.47 30.38 -11.01
CA ARG A 570 4.56 30.00 -9.93
C ARG A 570 5.21 28.94 -9.07
N GLN A 571 4.99 29.05 -7.76
CA GLN A 571 5.39 28.06 -6.78
C GLN A 571 4.26 27.06 -6.54
N PHE A 572 4.65 25.85 -6.13
CA PHE A 572 3.76 24.79 -5.68
C PHE A 572 4.48 23.91 -4.64
N SER A 573 3.70 23.18 -3.84
CA SER A 573 4.24 22.26 -2.82
C SER A 573 3.35 21.03 -2.69
N ASP A 574 3.80 20.02 -1.95
CA ASP A 574 2.99 18.89 -1.47
C ASP A 574 2.19 18.15 -2.56
N VAL A 575 2.79 17.99 -3.74
CA VAL A 575 2.19 17.26 -4.87
C VAL A 575 2.75 15.85 -4.91
N VAL A 576 1.89 14.86 -5.08
CA VAL A 576 2.31 13.47 -5.31
C VAL A 576 1.62 12.94 -6.55
N LEU A 577 2.40 12.67 -7.59
CA LEU A 577 1.91 12.17 -8.86
C LEU A 577 2.18 10.67 -8.97
N ALA A 578 1.16 9.92 -9.37
CA ALA A 578 1.27 8.49 -9.63
C ALA A 578 1.36 8.22 -11.13
N PHE A 579 2.28 7.33 -11.50
CA PHE A 579 2.48 6.89 -12.87
C PHE A 579 2.46 5.37 -12.97
N GLU A 580 1.69 4.85 -13.90
CA GLU A 580 1.75 3.46 -14.31
C GLU A 580 2.90 3.27 -15.30
N VAL A 581 3.77 2.30 -15.02
CA VAL A 581 4.93 1.95 -15.84
C VAL A 581 4.94 0.45 -16.12
N GLN A 582 5.46 0.07 -17.29
CA GLN A 582 5.63 -1.35 -17.64
C GLN A 582 6.97 -1.86 -17.10
N LEU A 583 7.01 -3.09 -16.60
CA LEU A 583 8.27 -3.80 -16.36
C LEU A 583 8.76 -4.39 -17.68
N LYS A 584 10.02 -4.20 -18.04
CA LYS A 584 10.62 -4.74 -19.28
C LYS A 584 11.99 -5.32 -19.00
N VAL A 585 12.35 -6.38 -19.72
CA VAL A 585 13.74 -6.85 -19.79
C VAL A 585 14.33 -6.38 -21.11
N ILE A 586 15.42 -5.63 -21.04
CA ILE A 586 16.09 -5.02 -22.20
C ILE A 586 17.55 -5.49 -22.23
N GLU A 587 18.08 -5.74 -23.42
CA GLU A 587 19.51 -6.05 -23.59
C GLU A 587 20.35 -4.78 -23.44
N HIS A 588 21.55 -4.90 -22.87
CA HIS A 588 22.43 -3.76 -22.61
C HIS A 588 22.69 -2.85 -23.83
N ARG A 589 22.78 -3.44 -25.03
CA ARG A 589 22.97 -2.71 -26.29
C ARG A 589 21.76 -1.88 -26.72
N GLU A 590 20.58 -2.19 -26.20
CA GLU A 590 19.31 -1.50 -26.48
C GLU A 590 19.00 -0.43 -25.43
N LEU A 591 19.82 -0.29 -24.38
CA LEU A 591 19.65 0.74 -23.37
C LEU A 591 19.94 2.13 -23.95
N ALA A 592 18.94 3.00 -23.94
CA ALA A 592 19.07 4.41 -24.30
C ALA A 592 19.55 5.24 -23.10
N VAL A 593 20.82 5.09 -22.72
CA VAL A 593 21.44 5.74 -21.55
C VAL A 593 22.49 6.78 -21.93
N ALA A 594 22.75 7.72 -21.02
CA ALA A 594 23.74 8.76 -21.15
C ALA A 594 25.16 8.16 -21.21
N SER A 595 26.08 8.86 -21.89
CA SER A 595 27.48 8.45 -21.95
C SER A 595 28.14 8.39 -20.57
N SER A 596 27.70 9.23 -19.62
CA SER A 596 28.16 9.24 -18.22
C SER A 596 27.76 7.99 -17.43
N TRP A 597 26.78 7.21 -17.92
CA TRP A 597 26.39 5.96 -17.27
C TRP A 597 27.36 4.82 -17.57
N HIS A 598 27.96 4.76 -18.76
CA HIS A 598 28.87 3.65 -19.13
C HIS A 598 30.05 3.49 -18.17
N PRO A 599 30.78 4.55 -17.76
CA PRO A 599 31.83 4.40 -16.76
C PRO A 599 31.34 3.83 -15.42
N ARG A 600 30.10 4.09 -15.02
CA ARG A 600 29.53 3.50 -13.79
C ARG A 600 29.29 2.02 -13.94
N PHE A 601 28.78 1.62 -15.09
CA PHE A 601 28.58 0.22 -15.44
C PHE A 601 29.93 -0.51 -15.50
N GLU A 602 30.94 0.06 -16.16
CA GLU A 602 32.29 -0.49 -16.25
C GLU A 602 32.97 -0.64 -14.87
N ASN A 603 32.69 0.28 -13.95
CA ASN A 603 33.17 0.22 -12.57
C ASN A 603 32.29 -0.65 -11.65
N SER A 604 31.19 -1.22 -12.14
CA SER A 604 30.31 -2.06 -11.34
C SER A 604 30.95 -3.43 -11.07
N PRO A 605 30.63 -4.09 -9.94
CA PRO A 605 31.04 -5.47 -9.68
C PRO A 605 30.66 -6.43 -10.82
N MET A 606 29.49 -6.22 -11.43
CA MET A 606 29.03 -7.04 -12.55
C MET A 606 29.94 -6.95 -13.76
N TYR A 607 30.40 -5.75 -14.12
CA TYR A 607 31.34 -5.62 -15.22
C TYR A 607 32.71 -6.16 -14.82
N GLN A 608 33.22 -5.79 -13.64
CA GLN A 608 34.54 -6.23 -13.19
C GLN A 608 34.69 -7.75 -13.09
N CYS A 609 33.66 -8.47 -12.61
CA CYS A 609 33.70 -9.94 -12.51
C CYS A 609 33.60 -10.62 -13.88
N HIS A 610 32.93 -10.00 -14.86
CA HIS A 610 32.53 -10.67 -16.10
C HIS A 610 33.15 -10.13 -17.37
N HIS A 611 33.79 -8.97 -17.32
CA HIS A 611 34.46 -8.37 -18.46
C HIS A 611 35.68 -9.20 -18.83
N SER A 612 35.51 -9.99 -19.89
CA SER A 612 36.57 -10.78 -20.50
C SER A 612 36.65 -10.41 -21.98
N ALA A 613 37.87 -10.38 -22.52
CA ALA A 613 38.16 -9.98 -23.90
C ALA A 613 37.47 -10.84 -24.98
N SER A 614 36.78 -11.92 -24.61
CA SER A 614 36.20 -12.91 -25.52
C SER A 614 34.79 -12.59 -26.02
N GLY A 615 34.11 -11.53 -25.56
CA GLY A 615 32.79 -11.13 -26.09
C GLY A 615 31.67 -12.16 -25.91
N THR A 616 31.82 -13.12 -25.00
CA THR A 616 30.93 -14.30 -24.87
C THR A 616 29.67 -14.04 -24.04
N ARG A 617 29.32 -12.79 -23.75
CA ARG A 617 28.28 -12.45 -22.75
C ARG A 617 27.41 -11.29 -23.22
N VAL A 618 26.13 -11.35 -22.88
CA VAL A 618 25.14 -10.30 -23.09
C VAL A 618 24.53 -9.95 -21.73
N TYR A 619 24.49 -8.68 -21.38
CA TYR A 619 23.83 -8.25 -20.14
C TYR A 619 22.37 -7.94 -20.43
N LYS A 620 21.47 -8.41 -19.57
CA LYS A 620 20.04 -8.09 -19.61
C LYS A 620 19.65 -7.32 -18.35
N HIS A 621 18.82 -6.30 -18.53
CA HIS A 621 18.41 -5.39 -17.48
C HIS A 621 16.89 -5.41 -17.34
N LEU A 622 16.40 -5.70 -16.15
CA LEU A 622 15.00 -5.49 -15.79
C LEU A 622 14.83 -4.03 -15.39
N ILE A 623 13.96 -3.33 -16.11
CA ILE A 623 13.74 -1.90 -15.96
C ILE A 623 12.28 -1.58 -15.64
N LEU A 624 12.08 -0.43 -15.01
CA LEU A 624 10.83 0.30 -15.04
C LEU A 624 10.82 1.20 -16.29
N ASP A 625 9.81 1.05 -17.14
CA ASP A 625 9.73 1.81 -18.39
C ASP A 625 9.22 3.24 -18.18
N PHE A 626 10.09 4.06 -17.58
CA PHE A 626 9.81 5.47 -17.28
C PHE A 626 9.54 6.32 -18.52
N ALA A 627 10.11 5.96 -19.68
CA ALA A 627 9.87 6.67 -20.94
C ALA A 627 8.39 6.58 -21.41
N HIS A 628 7.66 5.54 -20.98
CA HIS A 628 6.25 5.35 -21.31
C HIS A 628 5.34 5.48 -20.07
N ALA A 629 5.78 6.24 -19.07
CA ALA A 629 5.04 6.47 -17.83
C ALA A 629 3.68 7.14 -18.09
N LYS A 630 2.60 6.48 -17.70
CA LYS A 630 1.22 6.96 -17.87
C LYS A 630 0.69 7.53 -16.55
N TYR A 631 0.33 8.81 -16.54
CA TYR A 631 -0.24 9.46 -15.36
C TYR A 631 -1.55 8.78 -14.90
N ILE A 632 -1.68 8.56 -13.59
CA ILE A 632 -2.83 7.95 -12.93
C ILE A 632 -3.47 8.96 -11.95
N PRO A 633 -4.52 9.69 -12.37
CA PRO A 633 -5.10 10.76 -11.56
C PRO A 633 -5.71 10.26 -10.25
N GLN A 634 -6.38 9.10 -10.27
CA GLN A 634 -7.03 8.52 -9.10
C GLN A 634 -6.07 8.13 -7.96
N LEU A 635 -4.78 7.96 -8.28
CA LEU A 635 -3.73 7.63 -7.31
C LEU A 635 -2.80 8.83 -7.01
N SER A 636 -3.15 10.03 -7.48
CA SER A 636 -2.36 11.25 -7.25
C SER A 636 -2.98 12.12 -6.16
N VAL A 637 -2.18 12.99 -5.53
CA VAL A 637 -2.59 13.96 -4.51
C VAL A 637 -2.05 15.33 -4.94
N ASN A 638 -2.93 16.31 -5.10
CA ASN A 638 -2.62 17.58 -5.77
C ASN A 638 -2.91 18.79 -4.87
N ASP A 639 -2.82 18.63 -3.55
CA ASP A 639 -3.35 19.57 -2.57
C ASP A 639 -2.61 20.93 -2.56
N GLY A 640 -1.31 20.97 -2.85
CA GLY A 640 -0.55 22.22 -2.88
C GLY A 640 -0.53 22.95 -4.23
N LEU A 641 -1.43 22.59 -5.15
CA LEU A 641 -1.68 23.35 -6.38
C LEU A 641 -2.78 24.40 -6.14
N TYR A 642 -2.39 25.49 -5.49
CA TYR A 642 -3.27 26.64 -5.24
C TYR A 642 -3.32 27.59 -6.45
N GLY A 643 -4.45 28.26 -6.66
CA GLY A 643 -4.64 29.24 -7.73
C GLY A 643 -6.11 29.46 -8.05
N THR A 644 -6.40 30.22 -9.11
CA THR A 644 -7.72 30.14 -9.76
C THR A 644 -7.92 28.74 -10.35
N ASP A 645 -9.16 28.30 -10.48
CA ASP A 645 -9.51 26.95 -10.94
C ASP A 645 -8.73 26.56 -12.24
N TYR A 646 -8.78 27.42 -13.27
CA TYR A 646 -8.05 27.18 -14.51
C TYR A 646 -6.52 27.20 -14.34
N GLU A 647 -5.98 28.13 -13.54
CA GLU A 647 -4.54 28.20 -13.27
C GLU A 647 -4.04 26.93 -12.58
N ALA A 648 -4.80 26.39 -11.62
CA ALA A 648 -4.47 25.14 -10.94
C ALA A 648 -4.41 23.96 -11.92
N ALA A 649 -5.36 23.87 -12.85
CA ALA A 649 -5.38 22.84 -13.89
C ALA A 649 -4.16 22.94 -14.82
N GLN A 650 -3.80 24.16 -15.25
CA GLN A 650 -2.59 24.39 -16.05
C GLN A 650 -1.30 24.06 -15.28
N LYS A 651 -1.24 24.40 -13.99
CA LYS A 651 -0.12 24.01 -13.13
C LYS A 651 -0.01 22.49 -13.07
N LEU A 652 -1.10 21.78 -12.81
CA LEU A 652 -1.09 20.33 -12.72
C LEU A 652 -0.63 19.69 -14.04
N GLN A 653 -1.16 20.12 -15.19
CA GLN A 653 -0.73 19.64 -16.51
C GLN A 653 0.77 19.85 -16.73
N THR A 654 1.27 21.03 -16.37
CA THR A 654 2.68 21.37 -16.52
C THR A 654 3.56 20.52 -15.60
N VAL A 655 3.17 20.35 -14.33
CA VAL A 655 3.88 19.49 -13.38
C VAL A 655 3.86 18.02 -13.83
N ILE A 656 2.74 17.50 -14.33
CA ILE A 656 2.65 16.14 -14.89
C ILE A 656 3.67 15.97 -16.01
N HIS A 657 3.71 16.89 -16.97
CA HIS A 657 4.59 16.79 -18.13
C HIS A 657 6.07 16.86 -17.72
N TYR A 658 6.46 17.82 -16.86
CA TYR A 658 7.83 17.89 -16.35
C TYR A 658 8.20 16.69 -15.47
N THR A 659 7.23 16.08 -14.77
CA THR A 659 7.50 14.85 -14.02
C THR A 659 7.71 13.66 -14.94
N GLN A 660 7.05 13.62 -16.10
CA GLN A 660 7.35 12.62 -17.13
C GLN A 660 8.75 12.82 -17.71
N ASP A 661 9.15 14.06 -18.02
CA ASP A 661 10.53 14.38 -18.43
C ASP A 661 11.54 13.99 -17.35
N TYR A 662 11.21 14.21 -16.08
CA TYR A 662 12.05 13.81 -14.94
C TYR A 662 12.22 12.29 -14.88
N LEU A 663 11.13 11.53 -15.03
CA LEU A 663 11.19 10.06 -15.09
C LEU A 663 12.02 9.59 -16.30
N GLU A 664 11.86 10.21 -17.47
CA GLU A 664 12.69 9.94 -18.65
C GLU A 664 14.17 10.27 -18.38
N HIS A 665 14.44 11.38 -17.70
CA HIS A 665 15.79 11.78 -17.29
C HIS A 665 16.42 10.76 -16.33
N LEU A 666 15.66 10.24 -15.36
CA LEU A 666 16.12 9.15 -14.49
C LEU A 666 16.48 7.90 -15.31
N ALA A 667 15.67 7.54 -16.31
CA ALA A 667 15.96 6.42 -17.20
C ALA A 667 17.20 6.68 -18.07
N HIS A 668 17.36 7.90 -18.57
CA HIS A 668 18.55 8.32 -19.32
C HIS A 668 19.84 8.12 -18.50
N HIS A 669 19.79 8.34 -17.19
CA HIS A 669 20.92 8.06 -16.29
C HIS A 669 20.94 6.63 -15.72
N GLY A 670 20.13 5.73 -16.27
CA GLY A 670 20.08 4.30 -15.93
C GLY A 670 19.53 4.00 -14.53
N HIS A 671 18.84 4.96 -13.91
CA HIS A 671 18.25 4.80 -12.56
C HIS A 671 16.93 4.03 -12.57
N ASN A 672 16.38 3.75 -13.74
CA ASN A 672 15.21 2.89 -13.91
C ASN A 672 15.55 1.39 -13.91
N ILE A 673 16.84 1.02 -13.90
CA ILE A 673 17.31 -0.36 -13.86
C ILE A 673 17.20 -0.88 -12.42
N ILE A 674 16.25 -1.77 -12.18
CA ILE A 674 16.01 -2.36 -10.85
C ILE A 674 16.79 -3.66 -10.65
N HIS A 675 17.18 -4.35 -11.73
CA HIS A 675 17.92 -5.61 -11.65
C HIS A 675 18.70 -5.89 -12.93
N SER A 676 19.89 -6.50 -12.83
CA SER A 676 20.74 -6.85 -13.97
C SER A 676 21.23 -8.30 -13.89
N VAL A 677 21.29 -8.97 -15.04
CA VAL A 677 21.70 -10.37 -15.14
C VAL A 677 22.68 -10.57 -16.32
N PRO A 678 23.87 -11.15 -16.10
CA PRO A 678 24.74 -11.58 -17.19
C PRO A 678 24.19 -12.88 -17.83
N VAL A 679 24.02 -12.88 -19.15
CA VAL A 679 23.59 -14.02 -19.96
C VAL A 679 24.75 -14.51 -20.82
N PHE A 680 25.11 -15.78 -20.67
CA PHE A 680 26.29 -16.39 -21.26
C PHE A 680 25.94 -17.10 -22.57
N THR A 681 26.74 -16.90 -23.61
CA THR A 681 26.57 -17.56 -24.92
C THR A 681 27.23 -18.95 -24.97
N ALA A 682 28.29 -19.15 -24.19
CA ALA A 682 28.91 -20.43 -23.90
C ALA A 682 28.96 -20.56 -22.37
N ALA A 683 28.61 -21.72 -21.81
CA ALA A 683 28.49 -21.90 -20.36
C ALA A 683 29.87 -22.14 -19.71
N PRO A 684 30.50 -21.14 -19.06
CA PRO A 684 31.81 -21.33 -18.41
C PRO A 684 31.72 -22.18 -17.14
N ASN A 685 30.55 -22.24 -16.50
CA ASN A 685 30.32 -22.95 -15.25
C ASN A 685 28.84 -23.37 -15.11
N SER A 686 28.54 -24.15 -14.07
CA SER A 686 27.22 -24.78 -13.86
C SER A 686 26.07 -23.81 -13.54
N PHE A 687 26.35 -22.56 -13.14
CA PHE A 687 25.34 -21.55 -12.78
C PHE A 687 25.29 -20.36 -13.73
N ALA A 688 26.09 -20.37 -14.80
CA ALA A 688 26.02 -19.36 -15.84
C ALA A 688 24.68 -19.46 -16.57
N LEU A 689 23.85 -18.43 -16.42
CA LEU A 689 22.56 -18.34 -17.07
C LEU A 689 22.75 -18.14 -18.57
N THR A 690 22.19 -19.04 -19.37
CA THR A 690 22.22 -18.96 -20.84
C THR A 690 20.93 -18.38 -21.41
N SER A 691 19.84 -18.40 -20.63
CA SER A 691 18.58 -17.76 -20.98
C SER A 691 17.84 -17.31 -19.73
N VAL A 692 17.17 -16.15 -19.81
CA VAL A 692 16.46 -15.52 -18.68
C VAL A 692 15.12 -14.97 -19.15
N THR A 693 14.11 -15.08 -18.29
CA THR A 693 12.82 -14.40 -18.39
C THR A 693 12.38 -13.89 -17.01
N TYR A 694 11.24 -13.20 -16.92
CA TYR A 694 10.68 -12.73 -15.65
C TYR A 694 9.17 -12.87 -15.62
N GLN A 695 8.60 -12.83 -14.42
CA GLN A 695 7.16 -12.69 -14.21
C GLN A 695 6.88 -12.05 -12.84
N VAL A 696 5.82 -11.25 -12.75
CA VAL A 696 5.29 -10.80 -11.46
C VAL A 696 4.32 -11.85 -10.94
N VAL A 697 4.47 -12.26 -9.68
CA VAL A 697 3.54 -13.18 -9.02
C VAL A 697 2.98 -12.52 -7.77
N THR A 698 1.68 -12.70 -7.56
CA THR A 698 0.94 -12.11 -6.44
C THR A 698 -0.01 -13.16 -5.84
N LYS A 699 -0.27 -13.09 -4.54
CA LYS A 699 -1.23 -14.01 -3.89
C LYS A 699 -2.66 -13.71 -4.31
N THR A 700 -3.01 -12.43 -4.34
CA THR A 700 -4.28 -11.89 -4.81
C THR A 700 -4.03 -10.98 -6.01
N LYS A 701 -5.02 -10.80 -6.88
CA LYS A 701 -4.87 -9.93 -8.05
C LYS A 701 -4.78 -8.47 -7.59
N ILE A 702 -3.64 -7.84 -7.86
CA ILE A 702 -3.36 -6.43 -7.62
C ILE A 702 -3.53 -5.66 -8.92
N THR A 703 -4.32 -4.60 -8.86
CA THR A 703 -4.79 -3.72 -9.92
C THR A 703 -4.62 -2.28 -9.45
N ILE A 704 -4.80 -1.30 -10.34
CA ILE A 704 -4.70 0.12 -9.99
C ILE A 704 -5.66 0.50 -8.85
N ASP A 705 -6.84 -0.13 -8.79
CA ASP A 705 -7.87 0.22 -7.81
C ASP A 705 -7.57 -0.30 -6.40
N ASN A 706 -6.80 -1.40 -6.27
CA ASN A 706 -6.52 -2.02 -4.99
C ASN A 706 -5.02 -2.06 -4.63
N CYS A 707 -4.12 -1.50 -5.46
CA CYS A 707 -2.68 -1.45 -5.17
C CYS A 707 -2.34 -0.55 -3.98
N ARG A 708 -3.29 0.25 -3.50
CA ARG A 708 -3.17 1.07 -2.29
C ARG A 708 -3.60 0.36 -1.01
N HIS A 709 -4.34 -0.75 -1.11
CA HIS A 709 -4.75 -1.49 0.08
C HIS A 709 -3.52 -2.10 0.73
N ALA A 710 -3.44 -2.05 2.06
CA ALA A 710 -2.35 -2.68 2.78
C ALA A 710 -2.33 -4.20 2.50
N VAL A 711 -1.37 -4.63 1.69
CA VAL A 711 -1.04 -6.05 1.54
C VAL A 711 -0.15 -6.43 2.71
N PRO A 712 -0.51 -7.47 3.50
CA PRO A 712 0.36 -7.94 4.56
C PRO A 712 1.76 -8.24 3.98
N ALA A 713 2.82 -7.90 4.71
CA ALA A 713 4.19 -8.12 4.21
C ALA A 713 4.44 -9.58 3.77
N SER A 714 3.79 -10.57 4.40
CA SER A 714 3.85 -11.99 4.03
C SER A 714 3.15 -12.35 2.72
N GLN A 715 2.38 -11.42 2.13
CA GLN A 715 1.63 -11.57 0.88
C GLN A 715 2.10 -10.60 -0.20
N ALA A 716 3.22 -9.91 0.04
CA ALA A 716 3.75 -8.90 -0.86
C ALA A 716 3.98 -9.47 -2.26
N PRO A 717 3.73 -8.66 -3.30
CA PRO A 717 4.05 -9.04 -4.68
C PRO A 717 5.56 -9.16 -4.86
N VAL A 718 5.97 -10.09 -5.73
CA VAL A 718 7.39 -10.33 -6.03
C VAL A 718 7.59 -10.51 -7.53
N ILE A 719 8.76 -10.09 -8.01
CA ILE A 719 9.22 -10.36 -9.37
C ILE A 719 10.08 -11.61 -9.32
N LEU A 720 9.70 -12.65 -10.05
CA LEU A 720 10.54 -13.83 -10.24
C LEU A 720 11.38 -13.65 -11.50
N VAL A 721 12.69 -13.65 -11.36
CA VAL A 721 13.67 -13.77 -12.43
C VAL A 721 14.00 -15.24 -12.61
N LEU A 722 13.69 -15.78 -13.78
CA LEU A 722 13.71 -17.20 -14.09
C LEU A 722 14.82 -17.48 -15.10
N GLY A 723 15.74 -18.39 -14.78
CA GLY A 723 16.92 -18.65 -15.58
C GLY A 723 17.17 -20.13 -15.87
N MET A 724 17.79 -20.42 -17.01
CA MET A 724 18.32 -21.75 -17.38
C MET A 724 19.83 -21.68 -17.60
N CYS A 725 20.51 -22.77 -17.31
CA CYS A 725 21.94 -22.97 -17.53
C CYS A 725 22.18 -23.98 -18.66
N GLY A 726 23.38 -23.96 -19.24
CA GLY A 726 23.82 -24.99 -20.20
C GLY A 726 23.06 -24.99 -21.53
N ASN A 727 22.56 -23.84 -21.98
CA ASN A 727 21.78 -23.68 -23.22
C ASN A 727 20.48 -24.48 -23.24
N ARG A 728 19.95 -24.84 -22.06
CA ARG A 728 18.62 -25.45 -21.97
C ARG A 728 17.53 -24.44 -22.34
N PRO A 729 16.45 -24.87 -23.03
CA PRO A 729 15.36 -23.98 -23.39
C PRO A 729 14.59 -23.52 -22.15
N LEU A 730 14.04 -22.30 -22.19
CA LEU A 730 13.15 -21.79 -21.15
C LEU A 730 11.86 -22.64 -21.07
N PRO A 731 11.49 -23.16 -19.89
CA PRO A 731 10.18 -23.75 -19.67
C PRO A 731 9.06 -22.76 -20.01
N SER A 732 7.93 -23.26 -20.51
CA SER A 732 6.72 -22.45 -20.73
C SER A 732 5.83 -22.35 -19.47
N ILE A 733 6.26 -22.93 -18.36
CA ILE A 733 5.48 -23.05 -17.11
C ILE A 733 5.60 -21.74 -16.32
N ARG A 734 4.45 -21.14 -15.97
CA ARG A 734 4.43 -20.03 -15.00
C ARG A 734 4.45 -20.56 -13.58
N LEU A 735 5.34 -20.03 -12.75
CA LEU A 735 5.35 -20.37 -11.32
C LEU A 735 4.20 -19.66 -10.60
N PRO A 736 3.46 -20.34 -9.71
CA PRO A 736 2.46 -19.70 -8.88
C PRO A 736 3.12 -18.89 -7.75
N TRP A 737 2.34 -18.01 -7.12
CA TRP A 737 2.78 -17.33 -5.92
C TRP A 737 2.88 -18.32 -4.74
N PHE A 738 3.95 -18.19 -3.97
CA PHE A 738 4.17 -18.90 -2.71
C PHE A 738 4.67 -17.89 -1.67
N GLN A 739 4.23 -18.07 -0.43
CA GLN A 739 4.72 -17.26 0.71
C GLN A 739 6.24 -17.37 0.85
N GLY A 740 6.80 -18.50 0.43
CA GLY A 740 8.24 -18.74 0.43
C GLY A 740 9.06 -17.80 -0.44
N TRP A 741 8.50 -17.11 -1.43
CA TRP A 741 9.24 -16.12 -2.22
C TRP A 741 9.51 -14.82 -1.48
N VAL A 742 8.69 -14.51 -0.47
CA VAL A 742 8.79 -13.27 0.30
C VAL A 742 9.62 -13.52 1.55
N ILE A 743 10.63 -12.68 1.82
CA ILE A 743 11.44 -12.80 3.03
C ILE A 743 10.97 -11.78 4.09
N PRO A 744 10.51 -12.25 5.26
CA PRO A 744 10.25 -11.37 6.40
C PRO A 744 11.59 -10.95 7.03
N GLY A 745 12.02 -9.71 6.83
CA GLY A 745 13.21 -9.18 7.51
C GLY A 745 13.72 -7.87 6.92
N HIS A 746 14.29 -7.00 7.75
CA HIS A 746 14.71 -5.64 7.36
C HIS A 746 15.98 -5.60 6.48
N GLN A 747 16.70 -6.71 6.33
CA GLN A 747 17.98 -6.76 5.58
C GLN A 747 17.92 -7.64 4.32
N SER A 748 16.79 -8.32 4.10
CA SER A 748 16.64 -9.22 2.97
C SER A 748 16.32 -8.45 1.69
N LEU A 749 17.06 -8.74 0.63
CA LEU A 749 16.78 -8.20 -0.70
C LEU A 749 16.05 -9.21 -1.62
N GLY A 750 15.77 -10.42 -1.12
CA GLY A 750 15.11 -11.45 -1.92
C GLY A 750 15.56 -12.87 -1.59
N THR A 751 15.10 -13.82 -2.40
CA THR A 751 15.48 -15.24 -2.30
C THR A 751 16.03 -15.72 -3.63
N ILE A 752 17.04 -16.59 -3.61
CA ILE A 752 17.44 -17.37 -4.79
C ILE A 752 17.24 -18.85 -4.50
N CYS A 753 16.75 -19.57 -5.51
CA CYS A 753 16.57 -21.01 -5.49
C CYS A 753 17.36 -21.63 -6.64
N LEU A 754 18.26 -22.56 -6.31
CA LEU A 754 19.01 -23.35 -7.28
C LEU A 754 18.40 -24.75 -7.36
N SER A 755 18.12 -25.21 -8.58
CA SER A 755 17.46 -26.51 -8.74
C SER A 755 18.33 -27.66 -8.24
N ARG A 756 17.67 -28.71 -7.73
CA ARG A 756 18.31 -29.98 -7.37
C ARG A 756 19.23 -30.49 -8.48
N GLU A 757 18.74 -30.48 -9.71
CA GLU A 757 19.47 -31.02 -10.86
C GLU A 757 20.79 -30.26 -11.09
N THR A 758 20.77 -28.94 -10.88
CA THR A 758 21.91 -28.07 -11.17
C THR A 758 22.91 -28.02 -10.03
N PHE A 759 22.44 -27.81 -8.80
CA PHE A 759 23.32 -27.66 -7.63
C PHE A 759 23.62 -29.01 -6.96
N LEU A 760 22.58 -29.71 -6.50
CA LEU A 760 22.73 -30.89 -5.68
C LEU A 760 23.28 -32.08 -6.49
N GLU A 761 22.57 -32.49 -7.54
CA GLU A 761 22.93 -33.64 -8.38
C GLU A 761 24.06 -33.31 -9.36
N GLY A 762 24.00 -32.14 -10.00
CA GLY A 762 24.97 -31.70 -10.99
C GLY A 762 26.33 -31.27 -10.44
N ARG A 763 26.43 -30.93 -9.15
CA ARG A 763 27.68 -30.45 -8.55
C ARG A 763 28.02 -31.14 -7.23
N LEU A 764 27.22 -30.95 -6.19
CA LEU A 764 27.57 -31.38 -4.83
C LEU A 764 27.76 -32.90 -4.72
N LEU A 765 26.80 -33.69 -5.20
CA LEU A 765 26.86 -35.15 -5.16
C LEU A 765 28.03 -35.69 -6.02
N GLN A 766 28.30 -35.09 -7.18
CA GLN A 766 29.42 -35.49 -8.03
C GLN A 766 30.77 -35.26 -7.35
N ARG A 767 30.95 -34.16 -6.63
CA ARG A 767 32.17 -33.87 -5.87
C ARG A 767 32.34 -34.85 -4.71
N LEU A 768 31.28 -35.05 -3.92
CA LEU A 768 31.30 -35.97 -2.78
C LEU A 768 31.46 -37.45 -3.19
N ALA A 769 31.07 -37.83 -4.41
CA ALA A 769 31.28 -39.18 -4.93
C ALA A 769 32.77 -39.56 -5.06
N ARG A 770 33.70 -38.60 -5.03
CA ARG A 770 35.14 -38.90 -4.97
C ARG A 770 35.53 -39.56 -3.65
N VAL A 771 34.86 -39.22 -2.54
CA VAL A 771 35.09 -39.87 -1.25
C VAL A 771 34.80 -41.36 -1.34
N ASN A 772 33.74 -41.74 -2.05
CA ASN A 772 33.41 -43.14 -2.30
C ASN A 772 34.55 -43.90 -2.97
N ALA A 773 35.22 -43.30 -3.97
CA ALA A 773 36.38 -43.94 -4.61
C ALA A 773 37.58 -44.08 -3.67
N LYS A 774 37.82 -43.06 -2.83
CA LYS A 774 38.92 -43.03 -1.85
C LYS A 774 38.74 -44.02 -0.70
N THR A 775 37.51 -44.26 -0.25
CA THR A 775 37.23 -45.11 0.90
C THR A 775 36.76 -46.52 0.53
N THR A 776 36.53 -46.80 -0.75
CA THR A 776 36.16 -48.16 -1.19
C THR A 776 37.41 -49.01 -1.37
N LEU A 777 37.56 -50.03 -0.55
CA LEU A 777 38.63 -51.02 -0.71
C LEU A 777 38.22 -52.09 -1.71
N VAL A 778 39.15 -52.45 -2.58
CA VAL A 778 38.99 -53.51 -3.58
C VAL A 778 40.26 -54.36 -3.63
N PRO A 779 40.14 -55.67 -3.92
CA PRO A 779 41.30 -56.51 -4.20
C PRO A 779 41.96 -56.05 -5.51
N GLU A 780 43.24 -55.70 -5.44
CA GLU A 780 44.09 -55.52 -6.62
C GLU A 780 44.46 -56.88 -7.21
N TRP A 781 44.76 -57.84 -6.34
CA TRP A 781 45.02 -59.22 -6.70
C TRP A 781 44.76 -60.15 -5.50
N ALA A 782 44.24 -61.35 -5.73
CA ALA A 782 44.09 -62.40 -4.73
C ALA A 782 44.27 -63.77 -5.37
N GLY A 783 45.07 -64.65 -4.76
CA GLY A 783 45.36 -65.98 -5.29
C GLY A 783 46.28 -66.81 -4.41
N ILE A 784 46.43 -68.08 -4.74
CA ILE A 784 47.35 -69.01 -4.06
C ILE A 784 48.68 -69.02 -4.81
N VAL A 785 49.78 -68.69 -4.13
CA VAL A 785 51.14 -68.72 -4.68
C VAL A 785 51.99 -69.59 -3.78
N ASN A 786 52.55 -70.67 -4.34
CA ASN A 786 53.36 -71.67 -3.61
C ASN A 786 52.62 -72.28 -2.40
N GLY A 787 51.32 -72.58 -2.55
CA GLY A 787 50.50 -73.15 -1.48
C GLY A 787 50.13 -72.17 -0.36
N GLN A 788 50.48 -70.88 -0.49
CA GLN A 788 50.09 -69.83 0.46
C GLN A 788 49.10 -68.88 -0.18
N TRP A 789 48.01 -68.59 0.53
CA TRP A 789 47.11 -67.53 0.12
C TRP A 789 47.79 -66.17 0.27
N LYS A 790 47.81 -65.40 -0.82
CA LYS A 790 48.29 -64.02 -0.85
C LYS A 790 47.21 -63.14 -1.45
N TYR A 791 47.12 -61.92 -0.94
CA TYR A 791 46.25 -60.89 -1.49
C TYR A 791 46.91 -59.52 -1.39
N GLN A 792 46.48 -58.62 -2.26
CA GLN A 792 46.88 -57.21 -2.29
C GLN A 792 45.61 -56.37 -2.39
N LEU A 793 45.47 -55.40 -1.49
CA LEU A 793 44.35 -54.47 -1.45
C LEU A 793 44.78 -53.12 -1.98
N THR A 794 43.84 -52.43 -2.63
CA THR A 794 43.99 -51.03 -3.03
C THR A 794 42.65 -50.32 -2.85
N THR A 795 42.63 -48.99 -3.00
CA THR A 795 41.38 -48.24 -3.06
C THR A 795 40.85 -48.23 -4.49
N LEU A 796 39.54 -48.07 -4.66
CA LEU A 796 38.93 -48.01 -5.98
C LEU A 796 39.52 -46.87 -6.82
N GLU A 797 39.84 -45.72 -6.22
CA GLU A 797 40.54 -44.60 -6.86
C GLU A 797 41.90 -45.00 -7.48
N LYS A 798 42.65 -45.87 -6.81
CA LYS A 798 44.00 -46.29 -7.22
C LYS A 798 43.99 -47.57 -8.08
N HIS A 799 42.85 -48.22 -8.25
CA HIS A 799 42.76 -49.50 -8.96
C HIS A 799 43.03 -49.36 -10.45
N ALA A 800 43.98 -50.14 -10.99
CA ALA A 800 44.49 -50.00 -12.36
C ALA A 800 43.39 -50.03 -13.45
N HIS A 801 42.39 -50.91 -13.29
CA HIS A 801 41.34 -51.14 -14.29
C HIS A 801 39.95 -50.63 -13.89
N ARG A 802 39.75 -50.23 -12.63
CA ARG A 802 38.43 -49.97 -12.04
C ARG A 802 38.28 -48.56 -11.46
N LYS A 803 39.33 -47.75 -11.52
CA LYS A 803 39.30 -46.33 -11.12
C LYS A 803 38.25 -45.48 -11.84
N GLU A 804 37.75 -45.95 -12.99
CA GLU A 804 36.70 -45.28 -13.78
C GLU A 804 35.28 -45.79 -13.46
N GLU A 805 35.14 -46.73 -12.51
CA GLU A 805 33.82 -47.19 -12.07
C GLU A 805 33.01 -46.04 -11.47
N ARG A 806 31.71 -46.01 -11.79
CA ARG A 806 30.81 -44.94 -11.33
C ARG A 806 30.54 -45.07 -9.84
N THR A 807 31.01 -44.12 -9.05
CA THR A 807 30.79 -44.02 -7.60
C THR A 807 29.59 -43.14 -7.20
N SER A 808 28.58 -43.06 -8.08
CA SER A 808 27.44 -42.17 -7.93
C SER A 808 26.54 -42.56 -6.75
N TRP A 809 26.18 -41.56 -5.95
CA TRP A 809 25.22 -41.66 -4.86
C TRP A 809 23.84 -42.14 -5.31
N LYS A 810 23.21 -43.02 -4.52
CA LYS A 810 21.81 -43.44 -4.69
C LYS A 810 20.96 -42.91 -3.55
N VAL A 811 19.74 -42.46 -3.83
CA VAL A 811 18.82 -42.02 -2.77
C VAL A 811 18.44 -43.24 -1.92
N ALA A 812 18.75 -43.19 -0.62
CA ALA A 812 18.50 -44.28 0.32
C ALA A 812 17.16 -44.14 1.01
N SER A 813 16.94 -42.97 1.62
CA SER A 813 15.73 -42.66 2.37
C SER A 813 15.42 -41.16 2.26
N LYS A 814 14.14 -40.82 2.45
CA LYS A 814 13.68 -39.44 2.66
C LYS A 814 13.04 -39.42 4.03
N THR A 815 13.72 -38.83 5.01
CA THR A 815 13.11 -38.56 6.32
C THR A 815 12.42 -37.19 6.27
N GLU A 816 11.65 -36.85 7.31
CA GLU A 816 11.04 -35.52 7.40
C GLU A 816 12.09 -34.40 7.53
N ARG A 817 13.28 -34.72 8.05
CA ARG A 817 14.33 -33.74 8.38
C ARG A 817 15.58 -33.87 7.50
N SER A 818 15.73 -34.94 6.73
CA SER A 818 16.93 -35.13 5.92
C SER A 818 16.65 -35.96 4.68
N ARG A 819 17.49 -35.74 3.67
CA ARG A 819 17.59 -36.59 2.50
C ARG A 819 18.89 -37.36 2.57
N GLU A 820 18.76 -38.68 2.61
CA GLU A 820 19.90 -39.58 2.74
C GLU A 820 20.25 -40.21 1.40
N TYR A 821 21.53 -40.24 1.11
CA TYR A 821 22.10 -40.92 -0.03
C TYR A 821 23.06 -41.99 0.47
N VAL A 822 23.07 -43.14 -0.19
CA VAL A 822 23.95 -44.26 0.14
C VAL A 822 24.78 -44.64 -1.08
N TRP A 823 26.03 -44.97 -0.82
CA TRP A 823 26.91 -45.71 -1.70
C TRP A 823 27.26 -47.01 -1.01
N GLU A 824 26.95 -48.14 -1.67
CA GLU A 824 27.37 -49.46 -1.20
C GLU A 824 28.15 -50.14 -2.32
N ALA A 825 29.38 -50.53 -2.00
CA ALA A 825 30.22 -51.39 -2.83
C ALA A 825 30.50 -52.68 -2.06
N HIS A 826 30.35 -53.80 -2.73
CA HIS A 826 30.68 -55.12 -2.20
C HIS A 826 31.47 -55.87 -3.26
N ASP A 827 32.67 -56.28 -2.88
CA ASP A 827 33.57 -57.03 -3.71
C ASP A 827 33.97 -58.30 -2.97
N GLU A 828 33.72 -59.44 -3.61
CA GLU A 828 33.92 -60.74 -2.99
C GLU A 828 34.72 -61.63 -3.95
N TRP A 829 35.93 -61.99 -3.52
CA TRP A 829 36.75 -62.97 -4.18
C TRP A 829 36.61 -64.31 -3.46
N ASN A 830 36.23 -65.33 -4.21
CA ASN A 830 36.09 -66.71 -3.73
C ASN A 830 36.99 -67.62 -4.56
N HIS A 831 37.78 -68.46 -3.91
CA HIS A 831 38.54 -69.52 -4.55
C HIS A 831 38.19 -70.87 -3.93
N ASP A 832 37.70 -71.78 -4.76
CA ASP A 832 37.37 -73.15 -4.38
C ASP A 832 38.39 -74.09 -5.04
N SER A 833 39.21 -74.75 -4.23
CA SER A 833 40.33 -75.60 -4.68
C SER A 833 39.90 -76.94 -5.33
N LYS A 834 38.61 -77.14 -5.61
CA LYS A 834 38.01 -78.38 -6.13
C LYS A 834 38.53 -78.88 -7.48
N HIS A 835 39.33 -78.10 -8.22
CA HIS A 835 39.68 -78.43 -9.61
C HIS A 835 41.15 -78.76 -9.90
N GLU A 836 42.07 -78.78 -8.93
CA GLU A 836 43.51 -78.91 -9.21
C GLU A 836 44.27 -80.11 -8.58
N SER A 837 43.62 -81.10 -7.97
CA SER A 837 44.30 -82.29 -7.45
C SER A 837 43.83 -83.59 -8.12
N PHE A 838 44.66 -84.12 -9.03
CA PHE A 838 44.51 -85.47 -9.63
C PHE A 838 45.14 -86.59 -8.77
N THR A 839 45.53 -86.30 -7.53
CA THR A 839 46.12 -87.28 -6.60
C THR A 839 45.48 -87.13 -5.23
N GLY A 840 44.78 -88.18 -4.78
CA GLY A 840 43.88 -88.17 -3.61
C GLY A 840 44.56 -88.08 -2.25
N ASP A 841 44.96 -86.87 -1.87
CA ASP A 841 45.14 -86.48 -0.48
C ASP A 841 44.41 -85.13 -0.27
N GLU A 842 43.30 -85.18 0.47
CA GLU A 842 42.25 -84.15 0.46
C GLU A 842 42.46 -83.08 1.55
N SER A 843 42.92 -81.89 1.15
CA SER A 843 42.65 -80.64 1.88
C SER A 843 41.96 -79.65 0.93
N HIS A 844 40.62 -79.72 0.88
CA HIS A 844 39.80 -78.77 0.13
C HIS A 844 39.63 -77.48 0.93
N GLY A 845 40.48 -76.50 0.70
CA GLY A 845 40.34 -75.15 1.25
C GLY A 845 39.49 -74.25 0.35
N LYS A 846 38.46 -73.62 0.92
CA LYS A 846 37.78 -72.46 0.31
C LYS A 846 38.31 -71.18 0.93
N TYR A 847 38.89 -70.30 0.12
CA TYR A 847 39.34 -68.97 0.54
C TYR A 847 38.34 -67.91 0.10
N THR A 848 38.00 -66.98 0.99
CA THR A 848 37.09 -65.87 0.70
C THR A 848 37.70 -64.56 1.18
N LEU A 849 37.76 -63.56 0.31
CA LEU A 849 38.08 -62.17 0.64
C LEU A 849 36.88 -61.31 0.26
N SER A 850 36.29 -60.65 1.25
CA SER A 850 35.14 -59.76 1.09
C SER A 850 35.52 -58.35 1.54
N CYS A 851 35.52 -57.42 0.61
CA CYS A 851 35.62 -55.99 0.86
C CYS A 851 34.24 -55.37 0.73
N ARG A 852 33.73 -54.75 1.78
CA ARG A 852 32.45 -54.04 1.76
C ARG A 852 32.65 -52.60 2.19
N THR A 853 32.15 -51.66 1.42
CA THR A 853 32.15 -50.25 1.79
C THR A 853 30.73 -49.72 1.72
N LYS A 854 30.29 -49.06 2.80
CA LYS A 854 29.00 -48.39 2.89
C LYS A 854 29.24 -46.96 3.36
N ASN A 855 29.01 -46.01 2.48
CA ASN A 855 29.02 -44.59 2.81
C ASN A 855 27.60 -44.04 2.75
N THR A 856 27.28 -43.13 3.65
CA THR A 856 25.99 -42.46 3.72
C THR A 856 26.21 -40.97 3.84
N LEU A 857 25.53 -40.21 2.99
CA LEU A 857 25.49 -38.76 2.98
C LEU A 857 24.10 -38.31 3.44
N SER A 858 24.04 -37.49 4.48
CA SER A 858 22.81 -36.89 5.00
C SER A 858 22.81 -35.39 4.76
N ILE A 859 21.79 -34.92 4.02
CA ILE A 859 21.57 -33.51 3.73
C ILE A 859 20.31 -33.06 4.47
N PRO A 860 20.39 -32.09 5.39
CA PRO A 860 19.23 -31.66 6.15
C PRO A 860 18.25 -30.88 5.26
N THR A 861 16.97 -31.20 5.42
CA THR A 861 15.83 -30.53 4.77
C THR A 861 14.94 -29.88 5.83
N TYR A 862 15.56 -29.22 6.80
CA TYR A 862 14.91 -28.34 7.76
C TYR A 862 15.76 -27.08 7.93
N TYR A 863 15.11 -25.98 8.30
CA TYR A 863 15.82 -24.73 8.52
C TYR A 863 16.40 -24.69 9.93
N ARG A 864 17.71 -24.46 10.03
CA ARG A 864 18.41 -24.05 11.25
C ARG A 864 18.96 -22.66 10.99
N GLN A 865 18.66 -21.72 11.88
CA GLN A 865 18.97 -20.31 11.66
C GLN A 865 20.45 -20.11 11.30
N GLY A 866 20.69 -19.58 10.10
CA GLY A 866 22.02 -19.24 9.61
C GLY A 866 23.01 -20.39 9.45
N CYS A 867 22.62 -21.67 9.56
CA CYS A 867 23.56 -22.78 9.53
C CYS A 867 22.96 -24.01 8.82
N LEU A 868 23.74 -24.59 7.91
CA LEU A 868 23.45 -25.81 7.17
C LEU A 868 24.63 -26.78 7.35
N GLU A 869 24.36 -27.95 7.92
CA GLU A 869 25.38 -28.97 8.17
C GLU A 869 25.11 -30.23 7.35
N ILE A 870 25.97 -30.50 6.37
CA ILE A 870 25.91 -31.71 5.54
C ILE A 870 26.84 -32.74 6.18
N THR A 871 26.33 -33.92 6.51
CA THR A 871 27.12 -34.95 7.22
C THR A 871 27.35 -36.16 6.34
N LEU A 872 28.59 -36.65 6.34
CA LEU A 872 29.03 -37.82 5.61
C LEU A 872 29.65 -38.79 6.60
N HIS A 873 29.15 -40.03 6.61
CA HIS A 873 29.71 -41.10 7.41
C HIS A 873 29.92 -42.34 6.55
N GLY A 874 30.88 -43.17 6.93
CA GLY A 874 31.15 -44.40 6.20
C GLY A 874 31.73 -45.49 7.05
N GLU A 875 31.52 -46.71 6.59
CA GLU A 875 32.08 -47.93 7.13
C GLU A 875 32.70 -48.74 6.00
N SER A 876 33.97 -49.09 6.13
CA SER A 876 34.63 -50.08 5.28
C SER A 876 34.90 -51.31 6.10
N THR A 877 34.44 -52.48 5.66
CA THR A 877 34.64 -53.77 6.31
C THR A 877 35.50 -54.64 5.40
N LEU A 878 36.58 -55.19 5.96
CA LEU A 878 37.41 -56.20 5.34
C LEU A 878 37.21 -57.50 6.09
N GLN A 879 36.76 -58.53 5.38
CA GLN A 879 36.60 -59.88 5.91
C GLN A 879 37.42 -60.85 5.06
N ILE A 880 38.21 -61.68 5.72
CA ILE A 880 38.86 -62.83 5.10
C ILE A 880 38.48 -64.09 5.84
N SER A 881 38.26 -65.18 5.11
CA SER A 881 37.99 -66.48 5.71
C SER A 881 38.59 -67.62 4.90
N GLU A 882 38.97 -68.67 5.61
CA GLU A 882 39.38 -69.95 5.07
C GLU A 882 38.49 -71.03 5.67
N ARG A 883 37.97 -71.91 4.82
CA ARG A 883 37.17 -73.04 5.23
C ARG A 883 37.76 -74.33 4.68
N GLU A 884 38.50 -75.05 5.52
CA GLU A 884 38.90 -76.44 5.32
C GLU A 884 38.07 -77.38 6.20
N ASN A 885 38.03 -78.68 5.86
CA ASN A 885 37.26 -79.71 6.58
C ASN A 885 37.61 -79.87 8.07
N VAL A 886 38.81 -79.45 8.50
CA VAL A 886 39.33 -79.63 9.87
C VAL A 886 39.69 -78.30 10.56
N ASN A 887 40.11 -77.27 9.80
CA ASN A 887 40.44 -75.95 10.30
C ASN A 887 39.72 -74.87 9.48
N SER A 888 38.79 -74.14 10.12
CA SER A 888 38.18 -72.95 9.52
C SER A 888 38.48 -71.74 10.36
N TRP A 889 38.80 -70.63 9.72
CA TRP A 889 38.94 -69.35 10.41
C TRP A 889 38.33 -68.21 9.59
N SER A 890 37.93 -67.14 10.28
CA SER A 890 37.45 -65.90 9.69
C SER A 890 37.98 -64.74 10.52
N LYS A 891 38.59 -63.74 9.88
CA LYS A 891 38.94 -62.46 10.51
C LYS A 891 38.19 -61.33 9.82
N THR A 892 37.60 -60.45 10.62
CA THR A 892 36.90 -59.25 10.15
C THR A 892 37.41 -58.02 10.88
N THR A 893 37.67 -56.95 10.13
CA THR A 893 37.95 -55.61 10.66
C THR A 893 37.05 -54.59 9.97
N SER A 894 36.66 -53.53 10.68
CA SER A 894 35.95 -52.41 10.08
C SER A 894 36.54 -51.06 10.45
N ALA A 895 36.53 -50.13 9.51
CA ALA A 895 36.97 -48.75 9.69
C ALA A 895 35.74 -47.84 9.58
N LYS A 896 35.43 -47.11 10.66
CA LYS A 896 34.30 -46.17 10.73
C LYS A 896 34.80 -44.74 10.78
N TRP A 897 34.19 -43.85 10.01
CA TRP A 897 34.58 -42.45 9.94
C TRP A 897 33.35 -41.55 9.76
N SER A 898 33.49 -40.28 10.15
CA SER A 898 32.48 -39.23 9.98
C SER A 898 33.16 -37.90 9.73
N VAL A 899 32.60 -37.10 8.83
CA VAL A 899 33.02 -35.73 8.50
C VAL A 899 31.80 -34.91 8.09
N GLY A 900 31.80 -33.60 8.37
CA GLY A 900 30.74 -32.67 8.02
C GLY A 900 31.24 -31.48 7.19
N ILE A 901 30.36 -30.92 6.36
CA ILE A 901 30.53 -29.61 5.74
C ILE A 901 29.51 -28.68 6.39
N GLU A 902 30.00 -27.63 7.05
CA GLU A 902 29.16 -26.57 7.59
C GLU A 902 29.17 -25.37 6.65
N VAL A 903 27.97 -24.92 6.27
CA VAL A 903 27.72 -23.68 5.55
C VAL A 903 26.93 -22.77 6.49
N HIS A 904 27.58 -21.73 7.03
CA HIS A 904 26.94 -20.81 7.96
C HIS A 904 26.97 -19.37 7.45
N THR A 905 26.03 -18.56 7.93
CA THR A 905 25.89 -17.15 7.57
C THR A 905 26.72 -16.30 8.53
N ALA A 906 27.61 -15.47 7.98
CA ALA A 906 28.45 -14.53 8.73
C ALA A 906 28.33 -13.11 8.15
N ASN A 907 29.02 -12.15 8.78
CA ASN A 907 29.09 -10.77 8.26
C ASN A 907 29.69 -10.77 6.84
N GLY A 908 28.87 -10.40 5.85
CA GLY A 908 29.26 -10.36 4.44
C GLY A 908 28.93 -11.61 3.61
N GLY A 909 28.18 -12.58 4.14
CA GLY A 909 27.61 -13.69 3.38
C GLY A 909 27.88 -15.08 3.97
N LEU A 910 27.81 -16.13 3.13
CA LEU A 910 28.08 -17.51 3.54
C LEU A 910 29.57 -17.76 3.80
N ARG A 911 29.85 -18.63 4.77
CA ARG A 911 31.15 -19.21 5.07
C ARG A 911 31.04 -20.72 5.08
N ILE A 912 32.03 -21.37 4.48
CA ILE A 912 32.04 -22.83 4.29
C ILE A 912 33.30 -23.41 4.92
N GLN A 913 33.13 -24.42 5.77
CA GLN A 913 34.24 -25.08 6.44
C GLN A 913 33.94 -26.57 6.67
N VAL A 914 35.00 -27.36 6.82
CA VAL A 914 34.89 -28.74 7.28
C VAL A 914 34.70 -28.74 8.80
N VAL A 915 33.69 -29.46 9.28
CA VAL A 915 33.43 -29.66 10.71
C VAL A 915 33.44 -31.15 11.04
N ALA A 916 33.76 -31.50 12.28
CA ALA A 916 33.67 -32.88 12.78
C ALA A 916 34.44 -33.96 11.95
N SER A 917 35.60 -33.63 11.38
CA SER A 917 36.51 -34.61 10.77
C SER A 917 37.06 -35.54 11.85
N THR A 918 36.57 -36.77 11.90
CA THR A 918 37.09 -37.80 12.81
C THR A 918 38.04 -38.73 12.05
N PRO A 919 39.26 -38.99 12.58
CA PRO A 919 40.14 -39.98 11.98
C PRO A 919 39.43 -41.35 11.98
N PRO A 920 39.61 -42.19 10.94
CA PRO A 920 38.95 -43.48 10.88
C PRO A 920 39.25 -44.34 12.10
N ASN A 921 38.20 -44.79 12.77
CA ASN A 921 38.28 -45.66 13.93
C ASN A 921 38.18 -47.12 13.48
N PHE A 922 39.25 -47.89 13.71
CA PHE A 922 39.32 -49.30 13.34
C PHE A 922 38.81 -50.16 14.50
N SER A 923 37.81 -51.00 14.23
CA SER A 923 37.29 -51.95 15.20
C SER A 923 38.35 -52.98 15.57
N ASN A 924 38.28 -53.48 16.81
CA ASN A 924 39.02 -54.68 17.19
C ASN A 924 38.71 -55.81 16.20
N VAL A 925 39.73 -56.58 15.82
CA VAL A 925 39.59 -57.70 14.89
C VAL A 925 38.69 -58.77 15.51
N ALA A 926 37.55 -59.04 14.87
CA ALA A 926 36.75 -60.20 15.21
C ALA A 926 37.37 -61.42 14.53
N SER A 927 37.84 -62.39 15.31
CA SER A 927 38.49 -63.61 14.81
C SER A 927 37.76 -64.85 15.30
N GLU A 928 37.39 -65.72 14.37
CA GLU A 928 36.97 -67.09 14.62
C GLU A 928 38.09 -68.01 14.12
N GLY A 929 38.61 -68.92 14.95
CA GLY A 929 39.77 -69.75 14.61
C GLY A 929 41.13 -69.01 14.66
N VAL A 930 42.21 -69.72 14.30
CA VAL A 930 43.58 -69.17 14.29
C VAL A 930 43.96 -68.76 12.87
N CYS A 931 43.89 -67.46 12.58
CA CYS A 931 44.33 -66.92 11.29
C CYS A 931 45.73 -66.28 11.42
N PRO A 932 46.71 -66.64 10.57
CA PRO A 932 48.07 -66.14 10.63
C PRO A 932 48.26 -64.73 10.02
N MET A 933 47.22 -64.12 9.44
CA MET A 933 47.33 -62.85 8.71
C MET A 933 46.92 -61.64 9.57
N GLU A 934 47.70 -60.56 9.48
CA GLU A 934 47.46 -59.27 10.14
C GLU A 934 46.61 -58.34 9.25
N ILE A 935 45.29 -58.56 9.29
CA ILE A 935 44.36 -57.90 8.38
C ILE A 935 44.11 -56.44 8.73
N GLN A 936 44.25 -56.09 10.02
CA GLN A 936 44.01 -54.74 10.50
C GLN A 936 45.11 -53.78 10.03
N GLU A 937 46.37 -54.21 10.06
CA GLU A 937 47.49 -53.42 9.56
C GLU A 937 47.36 -53.16 8.05
N GLU A 938 46.97 -54.17 7.27
CA GLU A 938 46.76 -54.00 5.84
C GLU A 938 45.55 -53.10 5.54
N HIS A 939 44.46 -53.22 6.30
CA HIS A 939 43.32 -52.30 6.21
C HIS A 939 43.74 -50.87 6.53
N MET A 940 44.46 -50.64 7.62
CA MET A 940 44.98 -49.32 8.01
C MET A 940 45.96 -48.75 6.98
N ARG A 941 46.80 -49.58 6.37
CA ARG A 941 47.79 -49.14 5.37
C ARG A 941 47.15 -48.62 4.09
N GLN A 942 46.06 -49.25 3.65
CA GLN A 942 45.39 -48.88 2.39
C GLN A 942 44.31 -47.81 2.57
N PHE A 943 43.68 -47.75 3.73
CA PHE A 943 42.62 -46.79 4.02
C PHE A 943 43.21 -45.39 4.30
N PRO A 944 42.59 -44.30 3.82
CA PRO A 944 43.10 -42.94 4.07
C PRO A 944 43.14 -42.62 5.58
N SER A 945 44.19 -41.93 6.03
CA SER A 945 44.34 -41.52 7.44
C SER A 945 43.36 -40.42 7.86
N GLU A 946 42.88 -39.63 6.90
CA GLU A 946 41.85 -38.60 7.08
C GLU A 946 40.98 -38.52 5.81
N ILE A 947 39.69 -38.22 6.00
CA ILE A 947 38.76 -38.01 4.90
C ILE A 947 38.82 -36.55 4.46
N ASP A 948 39.62 -36.31 3.43
CA ASP A 948 39.84 -34.98 2.86
C ASP A 948 38.65 -34.52 2.00
N LEU A 949 38.05 -33.39 2.38
CA LEU A 949 36.98 -32.68 1.66
C LEU A 949 37.42 -31.33 1.09
N GLU A 950 38.71 -30.98 1.13
CA GLU A 950 39.24 -29.67 0.78
C GLU A 950 38.85 -29.28 -0.66
N ASP A 951 38.98 -30.20 -1.63
CA ASP A 951 38.52 -30.01 -3.01
C ASP A 951 37.05 -29.59 -3.11
N THR A 952 36.18 -30.21 -2.30
CA THR A 952 34.73 -29.94 -2.32
C THR A 952 34.43 -28.60 -1.64
N VAL A 953 35.09 -28.33 -0.51
CA VAL A 953 34.94 -27.06 0.21
C VAL A 953 35.47 -25.89 -0.61
N ASN A 954 36.61 -26.03 -1.28
CA ASN A 954 37.15 -25.01 -2.17
C ASN A 954 36.23 -24.73 -3.36
N ASP A 955 35.65 -25.78 -3.96
CA ASP A 955 34.65 -25.65 -5.03
C ASP A 955 33.42 -24.88 -4.55
N LEU A 956 32.83 -25.29 -3.42
CA LEU A 956 31.67 -24.60 -2.84
C LEU A 956 31.98 -23.17 -2.41
N THR A 957 33.16 -22.93 -1.84
CA THR A 957 33.63 -21.60 -1.42
C THR A 957 33.73 -20.68 -2.63
N SER A 958 34.31 -21.15 -3.74
CA SER A 958 34.43 -20.38 -4.97
C SER A 958 33.07 -20.00 -5.60
N LEU A 959 32.01 -20.74 -5.27
CA LEU A 959 30.68 -20.59 -5.86
C LEU A 959 29.72 -19.78 -5.00
N LEU A 960 29.77 -19.96 -3.67
CA LEU A 960 28.74 -19.47 -2.75
C LEU A 960 29.26 -18.41 -1.77
N GLN A 961 30.57 -18.31 -1.56
CA GLN A 961 31.17 -17.33 -0.66
C GLN A 961 31.63 -16.10 -1.45
N GLY A 962 31.26 -14.90 -0.97
CA GLY A 962 31.59 -13.63 -1.63
C GLY A 962 30.38 -12.99 -2.31
N SER A 963 30.63 -12.26 -3.38
CA SER A 963 29.56 -11.70 -4.22
C SER A 963 28.88 -12.79 -5.02
N TRP A 964 27.55 -12.75 -5.09
CA TRP A 964 26.80 -13.59 -6.02
C TRP A 964 26.95 -13.04 -7.43
N ASP A 965 27.72 -13.74 -8.25
CA ASP A 965 28.14 -13.20 -9.55
C ASP A 965 27.09 -13.36 -10.67
N TYR A 966 25.97 -14.02 -10.42
CA TYR A 966 25.02 -14.36 -11.49
C TYR A 966 23.79 -13.44 -11.53
N SER A 967 23.70 -12.45 -10.64
CA SER A 967 22.57 -11.53 -10.56
C SER A 967 22.90 -10.33 -9.64
N TYR A 968 22.43 -9.14 -10.02
CA TYR A 968 22.82 -7.87 -9.39
C TYR A 968 21.61 -6.94 -9.17
N PRO A 969 21.34 -6.41 -7.95
CA PRO A 969 20.31 -5.40 -7.72
C PRO A 969 20.76 -4.05 -8.31
N GLY A 970 20.10 -3.60 -9.38
CA GLY A 970 20.59 -2.49 -10.18
C GLY A 970 21.99 -2.78 -10.74
N LEU A 971 23.02 -2.17 -10.12
CA LEU A 971 24.44 -2.36 -10.41
C LEU A 971 25.26 -2.82 -9.20
N GLU A 972 24.63 -3.04 -8.04
CA GLU A 972 25.30 -3.51 -6.82
C GLU A 972 25.38 -5.03 -6.81
N ALA A 973 26.06 -5.64 -5.83
CA ALA A 973 26.19 -7.10 -5.72
C ALA A 973 25.41 -7.66 -4.52
N TYR A 974 24.92 -8.90 -4.66
CA TYR A 974 24.35 -9.64 -3.53
C TYR A 974 25.41 -10.44 -2.79
N ALA A 975 25.14 -10.71 -1.52
CA ALA A 975 25.75 -11.79 -0.75
C ALA A 975 24.68 -12.84 -0.42
N LEU A 976 25.08 -14.10 -0.39
CA LEU A 976 24.23 -15.22 -0.03
C LEU A 976 24.15 -15.38 1.50
N ALA A 977 22.98 -15.75 2.03
CA ALA A 977 22.74 -15.97 3.46
C ALA A 977 21.68 -17.06 3.71
N ASN A 978 21.63 -17.61 4.92
CA ASN A 978 20.58 -18.53 5.39
C ASN A 978 20.25 -19.68 4.42
N PRO A 979 21.22 -20.57 4.11
CA PRO A 979 21.03 -21.63 3.13
C PRO A 979 20.19 -22.78 3.69
N VAL A 980 19.30 -23.34 2.89
CA VAL A 980 18.48 -24.50 3.26
C VAL A 980 18.07 -25.33 2.05
N PHE A 981 18.01 -26.65 2.18
CA PHE A 981 17.45 -27.50 1.13
C PHE A 981 15.94 -27.70 1.31
N THR A 982 15.18 -27.63 0.21
CA THR A 982 13.79 -28.05 0.18
C THR A 982 13.68 -29.56 0.28
N ARG A 983 12.47 -30.08 0.57
CA ARG A 983 12.17 -31.53 0.49
C ARG A 983 12.39 -32.09 -0.92
N SER A 984 12.29 -31.24 -1.94
CA SER A 984 12.58 -31.59 -3.33
C SER A 984 14.07 -31.67 -3.64
N GLY A 985 14.93 -31.12 -2.76
CA GLY A 985 16.39 -31.07 -2.90
C GLY A 985 16.90 -29.81 -3.60
N ASP A 986 16.07 -28.78 -3.74
CA ASP A 986 16.48 -27.48 -4.27
C ASP A 986 17.18 -26.69 -3.15
N LEU A 987 18.25 -25.96 -3.46
CA LEU A 987 18.92 -25.09 -2.49
C LEU A 987 18.27 -23.71 -2.51
N VAL A 988 17.73 -23.28 -1.38
CA VAL A 988 17.14 -21.96 -1.15
C VAL A 988 18.09 -21.14 -0.31
N VAL A 989 18.35 -19.91 -0.75
CA VAL A 989 19.29 -18.99 -0.10
C VAL A 989 18.68 -17.60 -0.09
N GLU A 990 18.88 -16.86 0.99
CA GLU A 990 18.52 -15.46 1.11
C GLU A 990 19.56 -14.55 0.46
N LEU A 991 19.10 -13.47 -0.15
CA LEU A 991 19.92 -12.43 -0.76
C LEU A 991 20.05 -11.25 0.21
N THR A 992 21.27 -10.81 0.47
CA THR A 992 21.58 -9.64 1.29
C THR A 992 22.49 -8.67 0.54
N PRO A 993 22.58 -7.38 0.90
CA PRO A 993 23.51 -6.46 0.25
C PRO A 993 24.96 -6.89 0.50
N TYR A 994 25.78 -7.01 -0.55
CA TYR A 994 27.21 -7.30 -0.40
C TYR A 994 27.96 -6.04 0.06
N ARG A 995 28.35 -6.00 1.33
CA ARG A 995 29.23 -4.96 1.86
C ARG A 995 30.67 -5.45 1.84
N SER A 996 31.41 -5.10 0.79
CA SER A 996 32.85 -5.36 0.75
C SER A 996 33.54 -4.58 1.86
N ALA A 997 34.25 -5.28 2.76
CA ALA A 997 35.06 -4.67 3.80
C ALA A 997 36.23 -3.81 3.23
N ALA A 998 36.52 -3.91 1.92
CA ALA A 998 37.67 -3.30 1.29
C ALA A 998 37.43 -1.89 0.69
N PHE A 999 36.18 -1.43 0.53
CA PHE A 999 35.91 -0.12 -0.10
C PHE A 999 36.02 1.10 0.85
N SER A 1000 36.38 0.90 2.12
CA SER A 1000 36.58 1.98 3.09
C SER A 1000 37.96 2.67 3.01
N VAL A 1001 38.86 2.25 2.11
CA VAL A 1001 40.28 2.69 2.14
C VAL A 1001 40.64 3.73 1.06
N HIS A 1002 39.71 4.19 0.21
CA HIS A 1002 40.02 5.16 -0.86
C HIS A 1002 39.26 6.49 -0.78
N SER A 1003 39.09 7.03 0.42
CA SER A 1003 38.69 8.44 0.61
C SER A 1003 39.34 9.13 1.82
N GLN A 1004 40.62 8.86 2.07
CA GLN A 1004 41.45 9.78 2.86
C GLN A 1004 42.65 10.22 2.04
N GLY A 1005 42.61 11.50 1.67
CA GLY A 1005 43.71 12.19 1.04
C GLY A 1005 44.96 12.15 1.93
N SER A 1006 46.08 11.98 1.25
CA SER A 1006 47.45 12.25 1.68
C SER A 1006 47.56 13.28 2.82
N LEU A 1007 47.91 12.81 4.02
CA LEU A 1007 48.64 13.57 5.03
C LEU A 1007 49.82 12.73 5.52
N LYS A 1008 51.02 13.26 5.25
CA LYS A 1008 52.32 12.71 5.64
C LYS A 1008 52.54 12.87 7.15
N HIS A 1009 53.38 11.99 7.70
CA HIS A 1009 53.99 12.01 9.05
C HIS A 1009 52.97 11.79 10.21
N THR A 1010 53.17 10.91 11.17
CA THR A 1010 54.38 10.50 11.89
C THR A 1010 54.30 9.06 12.41
N ASP A 1011 55.42 8.35 12.32
CA ASP A 1011 55.73 7.11 13.04
C ASP A 1011 55.69 7.28 14.57
N SER A 1012 55.63 6.12 15.25
CA SER A 1012 55.86 5.87 16.68
C SER A 1012 54.64 6.09 17.60
N PHE A 1013 53.89 5.02 17.90
CA PHE A 1013 53.39 4.73 19.26
C PHE A 1013 52.73 3.32 19.39
N PHE A 1014 53.41 2.23 19.04
CA PHE A 1014 52.96 0.87 19.42
C PHE A 1014 54.12 -0.02 19.86
N LYS A 1015 54.40 -0.01 21.15
CA LYS A 1015 55.04 -1.11 21.90
C LYS A 1015 54.72 -0.93 23.38
N LYS A 1016 54.36 -2.04 24.05
CA LYS A 1016 53.93 -2.22 25.46
C LYS A 1016 52.43 -1.99 25.67
N VAL A 1017 51.62 -2.89 26.25
CA VAL A 1017 51.87 -4.00 27.18
C VAL A 1017 50.84 -5.11 26.96
N LYS A 1018 51.30 -6.36 27.02
CA LYS A 1018 50.51 -7.58 27.24
C LYS A 1018 50.80 -8.02 28.68
N HIS A 1019 49.80 -8.62 29.34
CA HIS A 1019 49.78 -9.32 30.65
C HIS A 1019 49.44 -8.52 31.93
N VAL A 1020 48.27 -8.83 32.54
CA VAL A 1020 48.11 -9.59 33.82
C VAL A 1020 46.74 -9.29 34.53
N LEU A 1021 45.98 -10.36 34.83
CA LEU A 1021 44.96 -10.60 35.90
C LEU A 1021 43.59 -9.87 35.83
N THR A 1022 42.45 -10.55 35.65
CA THR A 1022 41.58 -11.29 36.64
C THR A 1022 41.13 -10.46 37.85
N GLY A 1023 39.82 -10.33 38.05
CA GLY A 1023 39.24 -9.98 39.35
C GLY A 1023 37.89 -9.26 39.29
N SER A 1024 36.83 -10.02 39.63
CA SER A 1024 35.64 -9.64 40.41
C SER A 1024 34.91 -8.30 40.18
N HIS A 1025 33.63 -8.46 39.83
CA HIS A 1025 32.53 -7.53 40.11
C HIS A 1025 32.49 -7.09 41.58
N GLU A 1026 32.37 -5.79 41.80
CA GLU A 1026 31.56 -5.23 42.90
C GLU A 1026 31.15 -3.79 42.58
N ASP A 1027 29.92 -3.47 42.99
CA ASP A 1027 29.18 -2.24 42.78
C ASP A 1027 29.84 -0.99 43.35
N VAL A 1028 29.82 0.12 42.60
CA VAL A 1028 29.72 1.46 43.16
C VAL A 1028 28.85 2.33 42.26
N SER A 1029 27.72 2.77 42.82
CA SER A 1029 26.84 3.80 42.29
C SER A 1029 27.47 5.17 42.51
N GLU A 1030 27.54 6.02 41.47
CA GLU A 1030 27.69 7.46 41.69
C GLU A 1030 27.00 8.28 40.59
N THR A 1031 25.97 9.01 41.03
CA THR A 1031 25.22 10.05 40.34
C THR A 1031 26.07 11.26 40.02
N LEU A 1032 26.06 11.72 38.77
CA LEU A 1032 26.51 13.08 38.41
C LEU A 1032 25.49 13.77 37.49
N SER A 1033 24.90 14.83 38.04
CA SER A 1033 24.00 15.76 37.35
C SER A 1033 24.82 16.81 36.60
N ILE A 1034 24.50 17.04 35.32
CA ILE A 1034 25.08 18.15 34.54
C ILE A 1034 23.96 19.08 34.09
N LYS A 1035 24.06 20.32 34.59
CA LYS A 1035 23.21 21.48 34.27
C LYS A 1035 23.46 21.94 32.84
N SER A 1036 22.38 22.11 32.08
CA SER A 1036 22.34 22.82 30.80
C SER A 1036 22.55 24.32 30.99
N ARG A 1037 23.52 24.90 30.27
CA ARG A 1037 23.68 26.36 30.10
C ARG A 1037 23.36 26.71 28.65
N SER A 1038 22.34 27.54 28.46
CA SER A 1038 22.01 28.20 27.20
C SER A 1038 22.99 29.35 26.94
N SER A 1039 23.41 29.52 25.69
CA SER A 1039 24.05 30.75 25.22
C SER A 1039 23.43 31.20 23.91
N THR A 1040 22.79 32.36 24.00
CA THR A 1040 22.24 33.21 22.94
C THR A 1040 23.37 33.74 22.05
N ILE A 1041 23.20 33.72 20.73
CA ILE A 1041 24.08 34.43 19.78
C ILE A 1041 23.23 35.46 19.04
N GLU A 1042 23.67 36.73 19.12
CA GLU A 1042 23.09 37.90 18.47
C GLU A 1042 23.37 37.93 16.96
N VAL A 1043 22.35 38.33 16.20
CA VAL A 1043 22.38 38.55 14.75
C VAL A 1043 22.76 40.02 14.47
N LYS A 1044 23.83 40.24 13.69
CA LYS A 1044 24.16 41.55 13.11
C LYS A 1044 23.78 41.58 11.61
N LYS A 1045 23.10 42.67 11.22
CA LYS A 1045 22.69 43.02 9.86
C LYS A 1045 23.89 43.47 8.98
N PRO A 1046 23.79 43.40 7.64
CA PRO A 1046 24.91 43.58 6.72
C PRO A 1046 25.02 45.00 6.15
N GLU A 1047 26.25 45.38 5.76
CA GLU A 1047 26.56 46.54 4.92
C GLU A 1047 26.95 46.07 3.51
N THR A 1048 26.30 46.66 2.50
CA THR A 1048 26.72 46.78 1.09
C THR A 1048 28.02 47.58 0.96
N PRO A 1049 28.90 47.38 -0.07
CA PRO A 1049 28.66 48.07 -1.35
C PRO A 1049 29.28 47.48 -2.66
N THR A 1050 28.77 48.02 -3.79
CA THR A 1050 29.42 48.40 -5.06
C THR A 1050 29.83 47.38 -6.15
N THR A 1051 29.28 47.60 -7.35
CA THR A 1051 29.78 47.28 -8.72
C THR A 1051 30.33 48.55 -9.39
N PRO A 1052 30.86 48.57 -10.64
CA PRO A 1052 31.57 47.56 -11.47
C PRO A 1052 32.83 48.13 -12.20
N ALA A 1053 33.65 47.28 -12.86
CA ALA A 1053 34.32 47.57 -14.15
C ALA A 1053 35.08 46.34 -14.74
N PRO A 1054 35.30 46.27 -16.07
CA PRO A 1054 35.51 45.02 -16.84
C PRO A 1054 36.96 44.80 -17.28
N PHE A 1055 37.34 43.56 -17.62
CA PHE A 1055 38.58 43.29 -18.36
C PHE A 1055 38.45 42.15 -19.38
N PHE A 1056 38.69 42.56 -20.63
CA PHE A 1056 39.20 41.92 -21.86
C PHE A 1056 39.44 40.40 -21.98
N ALA A 1057 39.09 39.94 -23.18
CA ALA A 1057 39.41 38.67 -23.82
C ALA A 1057 40.93 38.42 -24.00
N PRO A 1058 41.30 37.21 -24.49
CA PRO A 1058 41.92 37.23 -25.81
C PRO A 1058 41.31 36.22 -26.80
N GLU A 1059 41.17 36.70 -28.03
CA GLU A 1059 41.03 35.92 -29.26
C GLU A 1059 42.29 35.07 -29.51
N VAL A 1060 42.11 33.86 -30.03
CA VAL A 1060 43.10 33.21 -30.89
C VAL A 1060 42.39 32.72 -32.14
N HIS A 1061 42.65 33.42 -33.25
CA HIS A 1061 42.45 32.95 -34.61
C HIS A 1061 43.52 31.88 -34.94
N PHE A 1062 43.10 30.77 -35.54
CA PHE A 1062 43.84 30.19 -36.67
C PHE A 1062 42.87 29.61 -37.69
N ASP A 1063 43.26 29.83 -38.93
CA ASP A 1063 42.43 29.86 -40.11
C ASP A 1063 42.82 28.73 -41.06
N ASN A 1064 41.80 28.19 -41.73
CA ASN A 1064 41.76 27.68 -43.10
C ASN A 1064 42.39 26.35 -43.58
N SER A 1065 41.55 25.72 -44.42
CA SER A 1065 41.83 24.93 -45.65
C SER A 1065 41.82 23.39 -45.49
N VAL A 1066 41.24 22.55 -46.37
CA VAL A 1066 40.63 22.72 -47.71
C VAL A 1066 39.98 21.39 -48.19
N ILE A 1067 38.88 21.49 -48.98
CA ILE A 1067 38.38 20.58 -50.07
C ILE A 1067 37.82 19.18 -49.67
N SER A 1068 36.59 18.77 -50.00
CA SER A 1068 36.05 18.65 -51.38
C SER A 1068 34.52 18.74 -51.51
N LYS A 1069 34.12 19.31 -52.65
CA LYS A 1069 32.77 19.38 -53.23
C LYS A 1069 32.40 18.05 -53.88
N VAL A 1070 31.12 17.66 -53.81
CA VAL A 1070 30.30 17.24 -54.98
C VAL A 1070 28.85 17.63 -54.69
N GLY A 1071 28.22 18.36 -55.60
CA GLY A 1071 26.82 18.77 -55.52
C GLY A 1071 25.91 18.00 -56.49
N THR A 1072 24.60 18.14 -56.30
CA THR A 1072 23.50 18.10 -57.32
C THR A 1072 22.17 18.28 -56.56
N ALA A 1073 21.49 19.42 -56.66
CA ALA A 1073 20.52 19.81 -57.69
C ALA A 1073 19.22 18.96 -57.74
N ILE A 1074 18.16 19.52 -57.15
CA ILE A 1074 16.76 19.64 -57.61
C ILE A 1074 16.15 18.46 -58.40
N LYS A 1075 15.05 17.91 -57.90
CA LYS A 1075 13.81 17.70 -58.68
C LYS A 1075 12.58 17.46 -57.81
N THR A 1076 11.61 18.33 -57.99
CA THR A 1076 10.19 18.18 -57.65
C THR A 1076 9.55 17.06 -58.48
N GLY A 1077 8.65 16.29 -57.87
CA GLY A 1077 7.91 15.23 -58.55
C GLY A 1077 6.59 14.94 -57.84
N THR A 1078 5.51 15.46 -58.42
CA THR A 1078 4.11 15.08 -58.22
C THR A 1078 3.85 13.62 -58.63
N ALA A 1079 3.04 12.87 -57.87
CA ALA A 1079 2.40 11.65 -58.36
C ALA A 1079 1.00 11.46 -57.75
N THR A 1080 0.02 11.34 -58.65
CA THR A 1080 -1.39 11.00 -58.51
C THR A 1080 -1.62 9.50 -58.18
N PRO A 1081 -2.83 9.11 -57.71
CA PRO A 1081 -3.13 7.75 -57.29
C PRO A 1081 -3.62 6.87 -58.44
N VAL A 1082 -3.30 5.57 -58.38
CA VAL A 1082 -3.80 4.55 -59.32
C VAL A 1082 -4.62 3.51 -58.57
N LYS A 1083 -5.86 3.31 -59.08
CA LYS A 1083 -6.82 2.24 -58.80
C LYS A 1083 -6.28 0.88 -59.25
N THR A 1084 -6.70 -0.20 -58.59
CA THR A 1084 -6.95 -1.48 -59.27
C THR A 1084 -8.14 -2.21 -58.66
N ASP A 1085 -9.00 -2.69 -59.56
CA ASP A 1085 -10.30 -3.33 -59.36
C ASP A 1085 -10.22 -4.80 -58.88
N THR A 1086 -11.32 -5.24 -58.29
CA THR A 1086 -11.83 -6.64 -58.21
C THR A 1086 -12.23 -7.15 -59.62
N PRO A 1087 -12.74 -8.39 -59.93
CA PRO A 1087 -13.58 -9.35 -59.14
C PRO A 1087 -13.36 -10.86 -59.55
N PRO A 1088 -14.36 -11.79 -59.63
CA PRO A 1088 -15.28 -12.39 -58.61
C PRO A 1088 -15.43 -13.94 -58.66
N LYS A 1089 -16.23 -14.47 -57.69
CA LYS A 1089 -17.24 -15.58 -57.74
C LYS A 1089 -17.02 -16.66 -56.66
N ALA A 1090 -17.99 -17.35 -56.08
CA ALA A 1090 -19.43 -17.24 -55.77
C ALA A 1090 -19.90 -18.68 -55.41
N THR A 1091 -20.71 -18.88 -54.36
CA THR A 1091 -21.97 -19.71 -54.29
C THR A 1091 -22.30 -20.21 -52.87
N ALA A 1092 -23.24 -19.53 -52.19
CA ALA A 1092 -24.62 -19.93 -51.77
C ALA A 1092 -24.92 -21.32 -51.09
N PRO A 1093 -26.16 -21.61 -50.61
CA PRO A 1093 -26.63 -21.40 -49.22
C PRO A 1093 -27.41 -22.62 -48.62
N MET A 1094 -27.85 -22.56 -47.35
CA MET A 1094 -29.05 -23.30 -46.92
C MET A 1094 -29.71 -22.79 -45.61
N THR A 1095 -31.03 -22.85 -45.63
CA THR A 1095 -32.09 -22.39 -44.71
C THR A 1095 -32.56 -23.46 -43.71
N ALA A 1096 -33.14 -23.05 -42.56
CA ALA A 1096 -34.37 -23.59 -41.90
C ALA A 1096 -34.45 -23.08 -40.43
N THR A 1097 -35.38 -22.18 -40.06
CA THR A 1097 -36.75 -22.41 -39.51
C THR A 1097 -36.86 -23.30 -38.26
N GLY A 1098 -37.45 -22.77 -37.18
CA GLY A 1098 -37.93 -23.56 -36.05
C GLY A 1098 -38.50 -22.75 -34.87
N ASN A 1099 -39.82 -22.52 -34.90
CA ASN A 1099 -40.64 -21.98 -33.81
C ASN A 1099 -40.61 -22.83 -32.52
N GLY A 1100 -40.84 -22.19 -31.37
CA GLY A 1100 -41.90 -22.66 -30.47
C GLY A 1100 -41.61 -22.82 -28.96
N LYS A 1101 -42.34 -21.98 -28.21
CA LYS A 1101 -43.06 -22.24 -26.94
C LYS A 1101 -42.37 -22.01 -25.58
N ALA A 1102 -43.13 -21.25 -24.80
CA ALA A 1102 -43.08 -20.98 -23.38
C ALA A 1102 -43.32 -22.21 -22.49
N SER A 1103 -42.77 -22.16 -21.27
CA SER A 1103 -43.40 -22.73 -20.08
C SER A 1103 -42.91 -22.03 -18.81
N ASN A 1104 -43.89 -21.63 -18.00
CA ASN A 1104 -43.79 -21.23 -16.59
C ASN A 1104 -43.03 -22.26 -15.73
N GLY A 1105 -42.44 -21.80 -14.62
CA GLY A 1105 -41.98 -22.68 -13.56
C GLY A 1105 -41.35 -21.94 -12.38
N ASN A 1106 -42.16 -21.67 -11.35
CA ASN A 1106 -41.77 -21.26 -10.01
C ASN A 1106 -40.72 -22.18 -9.39
N GLY A 1107 -39.89 -21.64 -8.48
CA GLY A 1107 -39.05 -22.45 -7.59
C GLY A 1107 -38.25 -21.63 -6.59
N PHE A 1108 -38.90 -21.24 -5.48
CA PHE A 1108 -38.25 -20.94 -4.19
C PHE A 1108 -37.34 -22.11 -3.77
N HIS A 1109 -36.13 -21.83 -3.24
CA HIS A 1109 -35.71 -22.34 -1.93
C HIS A 1109 -34.42 -21.68 -1.43
N ALA A 1110 -34.45 -21.40 -0.13
CA ALA A 1110 -33.40 -20.81 0.68
C ALA A 1110 -32.44 -21.87 1.27
N HIS A 1111 -31.28 -21.35 1.70
CA HIS A 1111 -30.36 -21.82 2.76
C HIS A 1111 -29.73 -23.23 2.70
N ALA A 1112 -28.40 -23.24 2.59
CA ALA A 1112 -27.48 -23.68 3.64
C ALA A 1112 -26.28 -22.74 3.68
#